data_AF-A0A957RA05-F1
#
_entry.id   AF-A0A957RA05-F1
#
_cell.length_a   1.000
_cell.length_b   1.000
_cell.length_c   1.000
_cell.angle_alpha   90.00
_cell.angle_beta   90.00
_cell.angle_gamma   90.00
#
_symmetry.space_group_name_H-M   'P 1'
#
loop_
_entity.id
_entity.type
_entity.pdbx_description
1 polymer ?
#
loop_
_entity_poly.entity_id
_entity_poly.type
_entity_poly.pdbx_seq_one_letter_code
_entity_poly.pdbx_strand_id
1 'polypeptide(L)'
;MRENRHDQIVHPQKGRDARAQMRWVRAALLMLFGFFLVMGSGTSSVKAAVAIEPDAPVLPAVVPIDDSETPFKVWLPAVSASVGASPVYIGPTDEDPTRRAATVELCLSSVERGQNIRGNWPGATNQQVWAGVLRVKIAGVDQLGFCTDINNPISPGKCYANSSLGVTNAMVACALTFYPPEVGLPKDEASARQATVWHFADEFDPVSPAAVKSRTEQIVADLLARQAQGQCPDVLVPALTLSPPSAVNFLVPQDSGYSPSTHVMTATLTVGPWPVVGQLLQVETSFGTLAGGGAQTTVTTDVAGRAMIAVTSSAPGRAVITATTTVTLPVGIRVDPGPTVQKIVANGNAPHQLRAAAQKEWVGGGSIVVRKFHDYNQNGVQDPGEPLINWNIKYRTEPDGTFSEISLGAGGSRTLAVALDKTYEICEIERSGWQRTTPATCVTGVAAGDTVDFGNVQLAALLIEKYEDRDGDGTRGVDDPPLNDWGYILFQYKGGTWSNIGSGYTENGGRLGFANLPIGTYRIDEVMQRGWYSATATSQLITLTQTVQQGNLLFGNVRPGRLHLQKRWIDAGVPVPAPAPITVCLERIGPGAPAQIVAPVVGEVPLDRVGERWCWDQLLDEVTIDQLWPGEYRIWEVVPPGWFGADEPPVFRLVSGGEASVTLENVRQRPALA
;
A
#
# COMPACT_ATOMS: atom_id res chain seq x y z
N MET A 1 37.56 -20.26 -72.76
CA MET A 1 38.36 -20.29 -71.52
C MET A 1 38.43 -18.88 -70.96
N ARG A 2 38.47 -18.76 -69.63
CA ARG A 2 38.41 -17.52 -68.82
C ARG A 2 39.25 -16.35 -69.33
N GLU A 3 38.74 -15.11 -69.26
CA GLU A 3 39.19 -14.02 -68.35
C GLU A 3 38.53 -12.64 -68.62
N ASN A 4 38.61 -11.77 -67.60
CA ASN A 4 37.94 -10.49 -67.32
C ASN A 4 37.89 -9.37 -68.40
N ARG A 5 36.89 -8.47 -68.28
CA ARG A 5 36.88 -7.03 -68.68
C ARG A 5 35.66 -6.32 -68.01
N HIS A 6 35.82 -5.35 -67.11
CA HIS A 6 36.06 -3.89 -67.25
C HIS A 6 34.96 -3.07 -67.96
N ASP A 7 34.33 -2.19 -67.15
CA ASP A 7 33.88 -0.79 -67.31
C ASP A 7 33.37 -0.21 -68.64
N GLN A 8 32.40 0.72 -68.51
CA GLN A 8 32.35 2.10 -69.06
C GLN A 8 30.89 2.63 -68.93
N ILE A 9 30.48 3.89 -68.74
CA ILE A 9 31.03 5.25 -68.52
C ILE A 9 29.80 6.11 -68.15
N VAL A 10 29.86 7.04 -67.19
CA VAL A 10 29.27 8.40 -67.31
C VAL A 10 30.02 9.40 -66.42
N HIS A 11 30.57 10.45 -67.03
CA HIS A 11 30.92 11.76 -66.47
C HIS A 11 30.66 12.78 -67.61
N PRO A 12 30.47 14.11 -67.38
CA PRO A 12 31.35 14.90 -66.49
C PRO A 12 30.76 16.19 -65.84
N GLN A 13 31.65 16.86 -65.06
CA GLN A 13 31.75 18.29 -64.71
C GLN A 13 30.78 18.92 -63.66
N LYS A 14 31.13 19.94 -62.85
CA LYS A 14 32.38 20.59 -62.34
C LYS A 14 31.93 21.80 -61.47
N GLY A 15 32.62 22.08 -60.34
CA GLY A 15 32.62 23.37 -59.59
C GLY A 15 31.49 23.57 -58.56
N ARG A 16 31.56 24.44 -57.55
CA ARG A 16 32.58 25.17 -56.77
C ARG A 16 31.77 25.97 -55.71
N ASP A 17 32.34 26.20 -54.52
CA ASP A 17 32.10 27.35 -53.59
C ASP A 17 30.66 27.65 -53.09
N ALA A 18 30.34 27.60 -51.79
CA ALA A 18 30.73 28.46 -50.65
C ALA A 18 29.71 29.59 -50.34
N ARG A 19 29.26 29.59 -49.06
CA ARG A 19 28.82 30.72 -48.20
C ARG A 19 27.56 31.55 -48.54
N ALA A 20 26.62 31.56 -47.59
CA ALA A 20 26.05 32.76 -46.95
C ALA A 20 25.43 32.33 -45.59
N GLN A 21 26.11 32.50 -44.45
CA GLN A 21 26.00 33.59 -43.43
C GLN A 21 24.58 33.74 -42.82
N MET A 22 24.30 33.38 -41.55
CA MET A 22 24.55 34.11 -40.27
C MET A 22 24.21 35.62 -40.38
N ARG A 23 23.42 36.31 -39.52
CA ARG A 23 23.09 36.17 -38.09
C ARG A 23 22.25 37.42 -37.62
N TRP A 24 21.57 37.34 -36.45
CA TRP A 24 21.17 38.45 -35.51
C TRP A 24 19.99 39.40 -35.92
N VAL A 25 19.13 40.02 -35.08
CA VAL A 25 18.91 40.20 -33.61
C VAL A 25 17.47 40.73 -33.36
N ARG A 26 16.87 40.33 -32.21
CA ARG A 26 15.86 40.95 -31.30
C ARG A 26 14.91 42.09 -31.77
N ALA A 27 13.62 41.97 -31.39
CA ALA A 27 13.00 42.63 -30.23
C ALA A 27 11.48 42.90 -30.41
N ALA A 28 10.71 42.45 -29.41
CA ALA A 28 9.45 42.93 -28.82
C ALA A 28 8.54 43.97 -29.55
N LEU A 29 7.20 43.79 -29.51
CA LEU A 29 6.28 44.37 -28.50
C LEU A 29 4.77 44.21 -28.87
N LEU A 30 3.94 43.89 -27.86
CA LEU A 30 2.59 44.42 -27.53
C LEU A 30 1.35 44.19 -28.42
N MET A 31 0.29 43.63 -27.80
CA MET A 31 -1.12 44.09 -27.70
C MET A 31 -1.99 42.93 -27.12
N LEU A 32 -3.04 43.07 -26.31
CA LEU A 32 -3.61 44.06 -25.37
C LEU A 32 -4.88 43.42 -24.73
N PHE A 33 -5.41 44.05 -23.68
CA PHE A 33 -6.62 43.80 -22.85
C PHE A 33 -6.38 42.96 -21.57
N GLY A 34 -6.38 43.48 -20.33
CA GLY A 34 -7.03 44.66 -19.71
C GLY A 34 -8.46 44.29 -19.29
N PHE A 35 -9.01 44.43 -18.07
CA PHE A 35 -8.84 45.28 -16.86
C PHE A 35 -9.73 44.59 -15.76
N PHE A 36 -9.53 44.61 -14.43
CA PHE A 36 -9.73 45.73 -13.50
C PHE A 36 -9.22 45.40 -12.07
N LEU A 37 -8.78 46.45 -11.39
CA LEU A 37 -8.16 46.62 -10.07
C LEU A 37 -9.14 46.50 -8.88
N VAL A 38 -8.69 46.14 -7.66
CA VAL A 38 -8.85 46.88 -6.38
C VAL A 38 -7.77 46.43 -5.36
N MET A 39 -7.18 47.40 -4.66
CA MET A 39 -6.12 47.28 -3.64
C MET A 39 -6.62 46.80 -2.26
N GLY A 40 -5.71 46.28 -1.44
CA GLY A 40 -5.92 46.15 0.02
C GLY A 40 -4.73 45.54 0.77
N SER A 41 -4.03 46.39 1.53
CA SER A 41 -2.89 46.15 2.43
C SER A 41 -3.09 45.08 3.52
N GLY A 42 -1.99 44.49 4.01
CA GLY A 42 -1.97 43.90 5.36
C GLY A 42 -0.84 42.90 5.62
N THR A 43 0.05 43.25 6.53
CA THR A 43 1.19 42.49 7.05
C THR A 43 0.80 41.28 7.89
N SER A 44 1.74 40.33 8.03
CA SER A 44 2.25 39.72 9.28
C SER A 44 2.25 38.17 9.31
N SER A 45 3.41 37.70 9.77
CA SER A 45 3.88 36.35 10.09
C SER A 45 3.03 35.57 11.11
N VAL A 46 3.22 34.24 11.19
CA VAL A 46 3.73 33.51 12.38
C VAL A 46 3.66 31.98 12.13
N LYS A 47 4.79 31.30 12.41
CA LYS A 47 4.95 29.85 12.56
C LYS A 47 4.38 29.38 13.90
N ALA A 48 3.79 28.19 13.98
CA ALA A 48 3.66 27.45 15.23
C ALA A 48 4.05 25.99 15.04
N ALA A 49 5.00 25.54 15.86
CA ALA A 49 5.55 24.20 15.94
C ALA A 49 4.76 23.36 16.96
N VAL A 50 4.72 22.04 16.74
CA VAL A 50 4.17 21.03 17.65
C VAL A 50 5.33 20.31 18.33
N ALA A 51 5.25 20.14 19.65
CA ALA A 51 6.13 19.31 20.45
C ALA A 51 5.36 18.08 20.96
N ILE A 52 6.05 16.93 21.07
CA ILE A 52 5.54 15.62 21.52
C ILE A 52 6.38 15.16 22.72
N GLU A 53 5.74 14.36 23.59
CA GLU A 53 6.23 13.26 24.47
C GLU A 53 6.01 13.44 26.00
N PRO A 54 5.95 12.37 26.85
CA PRO A 54 5.63 10.93 26.61
C PRO A 54 4.74 10.22 27.71
N ASP A 55 4.44 8.92 27.44
CA ASP A 55 4.19 7.76 28.34
C ASP A 55 2.86 7.47 29.10
N ALA A 56 2.57 6.15 29.19
CA ALA A 56 1.31 5.42 29.48
C ALA A 56 1.22 4.84 30.94
N PRO A 57 0.41 3.80 31.30
CA PRO A 57 -1.02 3.47 31.12
C PRO A 57 -1.75 3.09 32.46
N VAL A 58 -3.10 3.18 32.57
CA VAL A 58 -3.89 2.44 33.58
C VAL A 58 -5.30 2.05 33.06
N LEU A 59 -5.74 0.85 33.46
CA LEU A 59 -6.92 0.01 33.10
C LEU A 59 -8.31 0.69 33.12
N PRO A 60 -9.31 0.18 32.35
CA PRO A 60 -10.67 0.74 32.31
C PRO A 60 -11.62 0.07 33.31
N ALA A 61 -12.48 0.88 33.94
CA ALA A 61 -13.66 0.44 34.65
C ALA A 61 -14.92 1.13 34.06
N VAL A 62 -15.85 0.27 33.63
CA VAL A 62 -17.33 0.37 33.72
C VAL A 62 -18.04 1.65 33.24
N VAL A 63 -18.89 1.44 32.24
CA VAL A 63 -19.90 2.31 31.59
C VAL A 63 -21.01 2.73 32.58
N PRO A 64 -21.58 3.95 32.48
CA PRO A 64 -22.90 4.11 31.83
C PRO A 64 -22.92 5.25 30.79
N ILE A 65 -23.46 4.97 29.60
CA ILE A 65 -23.76 5.99 28.57
C ILE A 65 -25.18 6.48 28.84
N ASP A 66 -25.29 7.79 29.03
CA ASP A 66 -26.52 8.58 29.05
C ASP A 66 -26.78 9.14 27.65
N ASP A 67 -28.05 9.11 27.25
CA ASP A 67 -28.58 9.53 25.95
C ASP A 67 -28.77 11.04 25.92
N SER A 68 -28.03 11.78 25.07
CA SER A 68 -28.55 13.01 24.47
C SER A 68 -27.72 13.54 23.28
N GLU A 69 -28.46 14.13 22.34
CA GLU A 69 -28.06 15.07 21.27
C GLU A 69 -27.93 14.56 19.81
N THR A 70 -29.10 14.57 19.15
CA THR A 70 -29.42 15.14 17.81
C THR A 70 -28.53 14.86 16.58
N PRO A 71 -29.12 14.30 15.49
CA PRO A 71 -28.56 14.39 14.14
C PRO A 71 -29.24 15.47 13.28
N PHE A 72 -28.39 16.13 12.48
CA PHE A 72 -28.70 17.14 11.46
C PHE A 72 -29.67 16.64 10.37
N LYS A 73 -30.57 17.54 9.94
CA LYS A 73 -31.53 17.36 8.83
C LYS A 73 -30.86 17.60 7.47
N VAL A 74 -31.00 16.65 6.54
CA VAL A 74 -30.84 16.88 5.09
C VAL A 74 -32.21 16.83 4.44
N TRP A 75 -32.56 17.90 3.74
CA TRP A 75 -33.80 18.07 2.97
C TRP A 75 -33.66 17.41 1.59
N LEU A 76 -34.57 16.49 1.25
CA LEU A 76 -34.88 16.11 -0.13
C LEU A 76 -36.41 16.19 -0.32
N PRO A 77 -36.89 16.66 -1.47
CA PRO A 77 -38.27 17.14 -1.65
C PRO A 77 -39.31 16.01 -1.69
N ALA A 78 -40.47 16.31 -1.15
CA ALA A 78 -41.66 15.47 -1.14
C ALA A 78 -42.17 15.19 -2.56
N VAL A 79 -42.40 13.91 -2.87
CA VAL A 79 -43.28 13.49 -3.97
C VAL A 79 -44.50 12.83 -3.35
N SER A 80 -45.65 13.43 -3.64
CA SER A 80 -47.00 12.99 -3.30
C SER A 80 -47.27 11.58 -3.78
N ALA A 81 -47.77 10.72 -2.89
CA ALA A 81 -48.36 9.44 -3.26
C ALA A 81 -49.68 9.69 -4.00
N SER A 82 -49.72 9.35 -5.30
CA SER A 82 -50.95 9.12 -6.05
C SER A 82 -51.05 7.65 -6.39
N VAL A 83 -52.21 7.08 -6.08
CA VAL A 83 -52.66 5.72 -6.37
C VAL A 83 -52.71 5.49 -7.89
N GLY A 84 -52.23 4.32 -8.35
CA GLY A 84 -52.65 3.71 -9.62
C GLY A 84 -51.55 3.49 -10.65
N ALA A 85 -50.88 2.33 -10.59
CA ALA A 85 -50.47 1.52 -11.75
C ALA A 85 -49.82 0.21 -11.25
N SER A 86 -50.34 -0.93 -11.70
CA SER A 86 -49.74 -2.25 -11.49
C SER A 86 -48.32 -2.29 -12.07
N PRO A 87 -47.31 -2.82 -11.37
CA PRO A 87 -46.08 -3.21 -12.03
C PRO A 87 -46.33 -4.48 -12.84
N VAL A 88 -46.29 -4.33 -14.16
CA VAL A 88 -46.11 -5.44 -15.10
C VAL A 88 -44.79 -6.13 -14.75
N TYR A 89 -44.87 -7.37 -14.29
CA TYR A 89 -43.70 -8.21 -14.08
C TYR A 89 -43.22 -8.70 -15.45
N ILE A 90 -42.24 -8.02 -16.03
CA ILE A 90 -41.50 -8.55 -17.17
C ILE A 90 -40.57 -9.62 -16.60
N GLY A 91 -40.95 -10.88 -16.77
CA GLY A 91 -40.09 -12.00 -16.39
C GLY A 91 -38.76 -11.93 -17.15
N PRO A 92 -37.65 -12.37 -16.55
CA PRO A 92 -36.42 -12.56 -17.31
C PRO A 92 -36.63 -13.72 -18.29
N THR A 93 -36.80 -13.37 -19.56
CA THR A 93 -36.43 -14.23 -20.68
C THR A 93 -34.90 -14.19 -20.78
N ASP A 94 -34.22 -15.20 -20.24
CA ASP A 94 -33.05 -15.86 -20.83
C ASP A 94 -32.30 -16.72 -19.81
N GLU A 95 -31.75 -17.83 -20.32
CA GLU A 95 -31.08 -18.92 -19.63
C GLU A 95 -29.72 -18.51 -19.02
N ASP A 96 -29.69 -18.01 -17.78
CA ASP A 96 -28.46 -17.96 -16.98
C ASP A 96 -28.57 -18.89 -15.74
N PRO A 97 -27.95 -20.08 -15.75
CA PRO A 97 -27.98 -21.00 -14.61
C PRO A 97 -27.15 -20.55 -13.40
N THR A 98 -26.42 -19.43 -13.45
CA THR A 98 -25.42 -19.04 -12.44
C THR A 98 -25.93 -18.15 -11.29
N ARG A 99 -27.19 -17.71 -11.30
CA ARG A 99 -27.83 -16.93 -10.21
C ARG A 99 -28.91 -17.68 -9.43
N ARG A 100 -28.78 -18.99 -9.24
CA ARG A 100 -29.79 -19.73 -8.46
C ARG A 100 -29.51 -19.58 -6.96
N ALA A 101 -30.40 -18.89 -6.26
CA ALA A 101 -30.60 -19.10 -4.83
C ALA A 101 -30.75 -20.61 -4.55
N ALA A 102 -30.40 -21.08 -3.35
CA ALA A 102 -30.51 -22.50 -3.01
C ALA A 102 -31.93 -23.02 -3.35
N THR A 103 -32.01 -23.95 -4.30
CA THR A 103 -33.27 -24.59 -4.71
C THR A 103 -33.37 -25.98 -4.10
N VAL A 104 -34.58 -26.38 -3.77
CA VAL A 104 -34.92 -27.72 -3.28
C VAL A 104 -35.95 -28.37 -4.21
N GLU A 105 -36.02 -29.70 -4.19
CA GLU A 105 -37.18 -30.39 -4.77
C GLU A 105 -38.37 -30.29 -3.80
N LEU A 106 -39.54 -29.90 -4.31
CA LEU A 106 -40.81 -29.96 -3.58
C LEU A 106 -41.73 -30.99 -4.23
N CYS A 107 -42.23 -31.96 -3.48
CA CYS A 107 -43.32 -32.83 -3.92
C CYS A 107 -44.53 -32.69 -3.01
N LEU A 108 -45.74 -32.68 -3.57
CA LEU A 108 -46.95 -32.92 -2.78
C LEU A 108 -47.22 -34.43 -2.76
N SER A 109 -46.98 -35.07 -1.63
CA SER A 109 -47.16 -36.52 -1.48
C SER A 109 -48.64 -36.88 -1.40
N SER A 110 -49.37 -36.25 -0.48
CA SER A 110 -50.81 -36.44 -0.30
C SER A 110 -51.41 -35.29 0.50
N VAL A 111 -52.74 -35.25 0.58
CA VAL A 111 -53.47 -34.42 1.55
C VAL A 111 -53.73 -35.23 2.81
N GLU A 112 -53.76 -34.58 3.98
CA GLU A 112 -54.07 -35.22 5.26
C GLU A 112 -55.56 -35.00 5.62
N ARG A 113 -55.83 -34.39 6.77
CA ARG A 113 -57.17 -33.98 7.18
C ARG A 113 -57.44 -32.55 6.77
N GLY A 114 -58.66 -32.35 6.28
CA GLY A 114 -59.20 -31.08 5.85
C GLY A 114 -60.63 -31.26 5.34
N GLN A 115 -61.23 -30.16 4.89
CA GLN A 115 -62.52 -30.18 4.23
C GLN A 115 -62.65 -29.02 3.24
N ASN A 116 -63.68 -29.08 2.39
CA ASN A 116 -64.03 -27.96 1.54
C ASN A 116 -64.66 -26.85 2.39
N ILE A 117 -64.13 -25.64 2.23
CA ILE A 117 -64.65 -24.43 2.85
C ILE A 117 -64.99 -23.43 1.76
N ARG A 118 -65.88 -22.48 2.07
CA ARG A 118 -66.17 -21.33 1.21
C ARG A 118 -65.62 -20.06 1.83
N GLY A 119 -65.09 -19.17 1.00
CA GLY A 119 -64.56 -17.89 1.45
C GLY A 119 -64.39 -16.88 0.32
N ASN A 120 -63.90 -15.70 0.70
CA ASN A 120 -63.63 -14.57 -0.19
C ASN A 120 -62.14 -14.22 -0.13
N TRP A 121 -61.60 -13.69 -1.22
CA TRP A 121 -60.26 -13.09 -1.29
C TRP A 121 -60.21 -12.10 -2.47
N PRO A 122 -59.16 -11.27 -2.61
CA PRO A 122 -59.10 -10.29 -3.69
C PRO A 122 -59.32 -10.92 -5.08
N GLY A 123 -60.38 -10.48 -5.76
CA GLY A 123 -60.76 -10.98 -7.09
C GLY A 123 -61.67 -12.21 -7.11
N ALA A 124 -62.03 -12.79 -5.96
CA ALA A 124 -62.92 -13.95 -5.91
C ALA A 124 -63.89 -13.92 -4.72
N THR A 125 -65.17 -14.20 -4.96
CA THR A 125 -66.23 -14.17 -3.94
C THR A 125 -66.90 -15.53 -3.81
N ASN A 126 -67.12 -15.98 -2.58
CA ASN A 126 -67.82 -17.19 -2.19
C ASN A 126 -67.34 -18.46 -2.93
N GLN A 127 -66.03 -18.54 -3.16
CA GLN A 127 -65.41 -19.67 -3.84
C GLN A 127 -65.21 -20.84 -2.89
N GLN A 128 -65.27 -22.04 -3.44
CA GLN A 128 -65.05 -23.27 -2.69
C GLN A 128 -63.61 -23.75 -2.88
N VAL A 129 -62.88 -23.92 -1.78
CA VAL A 129 -61.50 -24.40 -1.76
C VAL A 129 -61.35 -25.52 -0.72
N TRP A 130 -60.44 -26.46 -0.96
CA TRP A 130 -60.10 -27.48 0.04
C TRP A 130 -59.08 -26.91 1.02
N ALA A 131 -59.39 -26.87 2.32
CA ALA A 131 -58.49 -26.39 3.36
C ALA A 131 -58.10 -27.53 4.30
N GLY A 132 -56.81 -27.70 4.58
CA GLY A 132 -56.32 -28.72 5.49
C GLY A 132 -54.81 -28.86 5.49
N VAL A 133 -54.33 -29.88 6.21
CA VAL A 133 -52.90 -30.18 6.32
C VAL A 133 -52.43 -30.96 5.08
N LEU A 134 -51.24 -30.64 4.57
CA LEU A 134 -50.60 -31.33 3.45
C LEU A 134 -49.43 -32.18 3.93
N ARG A 135 -49.22 -33.34 3.28
CA ARG A 135 -47.95 -34.09 3.34
C ARG A 135 -47.12 -33.70 2.12
N VAL A 136 -46.02 -33.02 2.36
CA VAL A 136 -45.06 -32.64 1.33
C VAL A 136 -43.73 -33.33 1.54
N LYS A 137 -42.94 -33.45 0.48
CA LYS A 137 -41.56 -33.89 0.54
C LYS A 137 -40.67 -32.75 0.06
N ILE A 138 -39.79 -32.26 0.93
CA ILE A 138 -38.87 -31.15 0.61
C ILE A 138 -37.45 -31.70 0.65
N ALA A 139 -36.75 -31.66 -0.49
CA ALA A 139 -35.43 -32.26 -0.69
C ALA A 139 -35.37 -33.73 -0.22
N GLY A 140 -36.39 -34.52 -0.57
CA GLY A 140 -36.47 -35.95 -0.22
C GLY A 140 -37.05 -36.24 1.17
N VAL A 141 -37.29 -35.22 1.99
CA VAL A 141 -37.67 -35.37 3.42
C VAL A 141 -39.14 -35.06 3.62
N ASP A 142 -39.89 -36.00 4.20
CA ASP A 142 -41.32 -35.84 4.46
C ASP A 142 -41.58 -34.80 5.54
N GLN A 143 -42.52 -33.90 5.27
CA GLN A 143 -42.95 -32.83 6.15
C GLN A 143 -44.44 -32.58 6.03
N LEU A 144 -44.96 -31.84 7.01
CA LEU A 144 -46.29 -31.27 6.94
C LEU A 144 -46.21 -29.79 6.59
N GLY A 145 -47.20 -29.32 5.85
CA GLY A 145 -47.28 -27.93 5.43
C GLY A 145 -48.69 -27.46 5.13
N PHE A 146 -48.78 -26.17 4.79
CA PHE A 146 -49.99 -25.48 4.37
C PHE A 146 -49.73 -24.76 3.03
N CYS A 147 -50.79 -24.55 2.27
CA CYS A 147 -50.82 -23.68 1.11
C CYS A 147 -50.70 -22.21 1.52
N THR A 148 -50.00 -21.37 0.75
CA THR A 148 -49.88 -19.91 0.98
C THR A 148 -50.14 -19.05 -0.27
N ASP A 149 -50.79 -19.61 -1.27
CA ASP A 149 -51.07 -18.95 -2.55
C ASP A 149 -52.33 -19.57 -3.15
N ILE A 150 -53.48 -19.12 -2.67
CA ILE A 150 -54.79 -19.71 -2.94
C ILE A 150 -55.18 -19.69 -4.44
N ASN A 151 -54.54 -18.84 -5.24
CA ASN A 151 -54.86 -18.67 -6.65
C ASN A 151 -54.20 -19.71 -7.56
N ASN A 152 -53.23 -20.48 -7.05
CA ASN A 152 -52.48 -21.44 -7.83
C ASN A 152 -52.73 -22.87 -7.35
N PRO A 153 -52.90 -23.84 -8.28
CA PRO A 153 -53.14 -25.22 -7.90
C PRO A 153 -51.84 -25.97 -7.56
N ILE A 154 -52.01 -27.07 -6.84
CA ILE A 154 -51.02 -28.15 -6.72
C ILE A 154 -51.76 -29.48 -6.66
N SER A 155 -51.14 -30.52 -7.21
CA SER A 155 -51.76 -31.84 -7.31
C SER A 155 -50.93 -32.89 -6.57
N PRO A 156 -51.56 -33.77 -5.77
CA PRO A 156 -50.86 -34.91 -5.17
C PRO A 156 -50.12 -35.75 -6.22
N GLY A 157 -48.93 -36.22 -5.87
CA GLY A 157 -48.05 -37.01 -6.72
C GLY A 157 -47.13 -36.21 -7.66
N LYS A 158 -47.19 -34.87 -7.66
CA LYS A 158 -46.29 -34.03 -8.48
C LYS A 158 -45.08 -33.51 -7.68
N CYS A 159 -43.93 -33.47 -8.35
CA CYS A 159 -42.64 -32.98 -7.84
C CYS A 159 -42.10 -31.83 -8.70
N TYR A 160 -41.38 -30.90 -8.07
CA TYR A 160 -40.84 -29.67 -8.66
C TYR A 160 -39.36 -29.53 -8.24
N ALA A 161 -38.43 -29.81 -9.15
CA ALA A 161 -37.01 -29.96 -8.84
C ALA A 161 -36.24 -28.65 -8.54
N ASN A 162 -36.85 -27.48 -8.77
CA ASN A 162 -36.19 -26.17 -8.71
C ASN A 162 -36.96 -25.16 -7.85
N SER A 163 -37.52 -25.59 -6.72
CA SER A 163 -38.28 -24.69 -5.85
C SER A 163 -37.35 -23.82 -5.01
N SER A 164 -37.56 -22.50 -5.01
CA SER A 164 -36.73 -21.60 -4.20
C SER A 164 -37.19 -21.60 -2.75
N LEU A 165 -36.23 -21.49 -1.83
CA LEU A 165 -36.48 -21.24 -0.42
C LEU A 165 -36.59 -19.73 -0.19
N GLY A 166 -37.61 -19.30 0.54
CA GLY A 166 -37.83 -17.90 0.85
C GLY A 166 -38.46 -17.69 2.22
N VAL A 167 -38.54 -16.41 2.61
CA VAL A 167 -39.31 -15.99 3.78
C VAL A 167 -40.78 -15.93 3.42
N THR A 168 -41.64 -16.42 4.32
CA THR A 168 -43.09 -16.17 4.26
C THR A 168 -43.43 -14.88 5.00
N ASN A 169 -44.70 -14.45 4.96
CA ASN A 169 -45.19 -13.38 5.82
C ASN A 169 -44.91 -13.74 7.29
N ALA A 170 -44.37 -12.82 8.09
CA ALA A 170 -44.08 -13.03 9.52
C ALA A 170 -45.28 -13.63 10.29
N MET A 171 -46.51 -13.25 9.93
CA MET A 171 -47.72 -13.80 10.54
C MET A 171 -48.04 -15.22 10.10
N VAL A 172 -47.69 -15.60 8.87
CA VAL A 172 -47.78 -17.01 8.42
C VAL A 172 -46.76 -17.87 9.17
N ALA A 173 -45.54 -17.38 9.38
CA ALA A 173 -44.54 -18.08 10.18
C ALA A 173 -44.96 -18.21 11.65
N CYS A 174 -45.54 -17.15 12.20
CA CYS A 174 -46.11 -17.14 13.55
C CYS A 174 -47.27 -18.16 13.66
N ALA A 175 -48.14 -18.22 12.64
CA ALA A 175 -49.20 -19.22 12.57
C ALA A 175 -48.64 -20.65 12.61
N LEU A 176 -47.56 -20.94 11.87
CA LEU A 176 -46.94 -22.27 11.93
C LEU A 176 -46.24 -22.56 13.25
N THR A 177 -45.75 -21.53 13.95
CA THR A 177 -45.08 -21.69 15.25
C THR A 177 -46.07 -22.10 16.35
N PHE A 178 -47.23 -21.45 16.40
CA PHE A 178 -48.22 -21.67 17.47
C PHE A 178 -49.35 -22.63 17.08
N TYR A 179 -49.63 -22.75 15.78
CA TYR A 179 -50.65 -23.63 15.22
C TYR A 179 -50.07 -24.44 14.05
N PRO A 180 -49.05 -25.28 14.31
CA PRO A 180 -48.37 -26.03 13.26
C PRO A 180 -49.32 -27.00 12.55
N PRO A 181 -48.99 -27.43 11.33
CA PRO A 181 -49.66 -28.58 10.73
C PRO A 181 -49.30 -29.85 11.53
N GLU A 182 -50.30 -30.61 11.93
CA GLU A 182 -50.15 -31.83 12.76
C GLU A 182 -50.99 -32.98 12.21
N VAL A 183 -50.51 -34.21 12.42
CA VAL A 183 -51.28 -35.42 12.12
C VAL A 183 -52.38 -35.58 13.17
N GLY A 184 -53.59 -35.97 12.74
CA GLY A 184 -54.68 -36.33 13.65
C GLY A 184 -55.60 -35.17 14.09
N LEU A 185 -55.38 -33.94 13.60
CA LEU A 185 -56.24 -32.80 13.90
C LEU A 185 -57.71 -33.05 13.48
N PRO A 186 -58.71 -32.55 14.24
CA PRO A 186 -60.10 -32.50 13.77
C PRO A 186 -60.20 -31.74 12.43
N LYS A 187 -61.18 -32.12 11.58
CA LYS A 187 -61.33 -31.50 10.25
C LYS A 187 -61.51 -29.98 10.34
N ASP A 188 -62.30 -29.51 11.30
CA ASP A 188 -62.53 -28.08 11.51
C ASP A 188 -61.25 -27.35 11.91
N GLU A 189 -60.45 -27.91 12.83
CA GLU A 189 -59.17 -27.33 13.28
C GLU A 189 -58.14 -27.29 12.15
N ALA A 190 -57.96 -28.39 11.41
CA ALA A 190 -57.03 -28.45 10.29
C ALA A 190 -57.39 -27.43 9.19
N SER A 191 -58.69 -27.27 8.92
CA SER A 191 -59.19 -26.31 7.93
C SER A 191 -59.05 -24.88 8.42
N ALA A 192 -59.28 -24.62 9.70
CA ALA A 192 -59.12 -23.30 10.30
C ALA A 192 -57.66 -22.83 10.29
N ARG A 193 -56.70 -23.72 10.64
CA ARG A 193 -55.27 -23.39 10.57
C ARG A 193 -54.82 -23.06 9.14
N GLN A 194 -55.25 -23.83 8.14
CA GLN A 194 -54.99 -23.53 6.73
C GLN A 194 -55.66 -22.21 6.29
N ALA A 195 -56.90 -21.95 6.72
CA ALA A 195 -57.59 -20.69 6.43
C ALA A 195 -56.89 -19.48 7.07
N THR A 196 -56.35 -19.61 8.29
CA THR A 196 -55.51 -18.59 8.92
C THR A 196 -54.25 -18.30 8.10
N VAL A 197 -53.59 -19.33 7.55
CA VAL A 197 -52.43 -19.14 6.69
C VAL A 197 -52.79 -18.32 5.45
N TRP A 198 -53.91 -18.64 4.78
CA TRP A 198 -54.39 -17.85 3.65
C TRP A 198 -54.90 -16.46 4.04
N HIS A 199 -55.41 -16.28 5.27
CA HIS A 199 -55.80 -14.96 5.76
C HIS A 199 -54.62 -13.99 5.74
N PHE A 200 -53.45 -14.44 6.21
CA PHE A 200 -52.24 -13.62 6.22
C PHE A 200 -51.47 -13.60 4.89
N ALA A 201 -51.62 -14.63 4.04
CA ALA A 201 -50.92 -14.71 2.76
C ALA A 201 -51.68 -14.08 1.59
N ASP A 202 -53.00 -14.30 1.54
CA ASP A 202 -53.87 -14.04 0.39
C ASP A 202 -55.14 -13.23 0.76
N GLU A 203 -55.20 -12.67 1.97
CA GLU A 203 -56.37 -11.93 2.49
C GLU A 203 -57.68 -12.75 2.48
N PHE A 204 -57.55 -14.06 2.70
CA PHE A 204 -58.71 -14.96 2.71
C PHE A 204 -59.63 -14.72 3.92
N ASP A 205 -60.93 -14.63 3.66
CA ASP A 205 -62.00 -14.51 4.66
C ASP A 205 -62.97 -15.71 4.54
N PRO A 206 -62.96 -16.66 5.49
CA PRO A 206 -63.86 -17.82 5.46
C PRO A 206 -65.33 -17.44 5.73
N VAL A 207 -66.24 -18.03 4.95
CA VAL A 207 -67.69 -17.85 5.04
C VAL A 207 -68.39 -19.09 5.64
N SER A 208 -68.03 -20.30 5.20
CA SER A 208 -68.61 -21.54 5.74
C SER A 208 -67.64 -22.73 5.64
N PRO A 209 -67.73 -23.76 6.51
CA PRO A 209 -68.65 -23.92 7.65
C PRO A 209 -68.43 -22.90 8.79
N ALA A 210 -69.49 -22.60 9.56
CA ALA A 210 -69.43 -21.60 10.63
C ALA A 210 -68.39 -21.93 11.72
N ALA A 211 -68.19 -23.22 12.01
CA ALA A 211 -67.17 -23.69 12.95
C ALA A 211 -65.74 -23.33 12.50
N VAL A 212 -65.43 -23.50 11.20
CA VAL A 212 -64.13 -23.14 10.63
C VAL A 212 -63.94 -21.63 10.65
N LYS A 213 -64.97 -20.86 10.27
CA LYS A 213 -64.92 -19.39 10.30
C LYS A 213 -64.59 -18.88 11.72
N SER A 214 -65.41 -19.26 12.71
CA SER A 214 -65.23 -18.80 14.09
C SER A 214 -63.88 -19.21 14.66
N ARG A 215 -63.40 -20.43 14.33
CA ARG A 215 -62.08 -20.87 14.77
C ARG A 215 -60.94 -20.11 14.10
N THR A 216 -61.06 -19.80 12.80
CA THR A 216 -60.07 -19.00 12.07
C THR A 216 -59.94 -17.61 12.69
N GLU A 217 -61.06 -16.95 13.00
CA GLU A 217 -61.09 -15.64 13.67
C GLU A 217 -60.41 -15.67 15.04
N GLN A 218 -60.65 -16.72 15.84
CA GLN A 218 -59.96 -16.91 17.13
C GLN A 218 -58.45 -17.06 16.98
N ILE A 219 -57.99 -17.87 16.02
CA ILE A 219 -56.56 -18.07 15.76
C ILE A 219 -55.92 -16.77 15.28
N VAL A 220 -56.56 -16.03 14.37
CA VAL A 220 -56.08 -14.73 13.87
C VAL A 220 -55.94 -13.73 15.02
N ALA A 221 -56.94 -13.62 15.90
CA ALA A 221 -56.90 -12.72 17.05
C ALA A 221 -55.78 -13.08 18.05
N ASP A 222 -55.58 -14.37 18.34
CA ASP A 222 -54.48 -14.84 19.20
C ASP A 222 -53.11 -14.50 18.58
N LEU A 223 -52.93 -14.76 17.28
CA LEU A 223 -51.66 -14.47 16.61
C LEU A 223 -51.35 -12.97 16.55
N LEU A 224 -52.34 -12.11 16.31
CA LEU A 224 -52.14 -10.66 16.36
C LEU A 224 -51.76 -10.17 17.76
N ALA A 225 -52.34 -10.76 18.82
CA ALA A 225 -51.95 -10.46 20.19
C ALA A 225 -50.51 -10.90 20.49
N ARG A 226 -50.11 -12.09 20.02
CA ARG A 226 -48.74 -12.61 20.14
C ARG A 226 -47.72 -11.74 19.39
N GLN A 227 -48.07 -11.28 18.20
CA GLN A 227 -47.25 -10.36 17.42
C GLN A 227 -47.03 -9.05 18.17
N ALA A 228 -48.08 -8.46 18.74
CA ALA A 228 -47.99 -7.24 19.54
C ALA A 228 -47.12 -7.43 20.80
N GLN A 229 -46.99 -8.66 21.30
CA GLN A 229 -46.12 -9.03 22.42
C GLN A 229 -44.70 -9.44 21.97
N GLY A 230 -44.37 -9.36 20.67
CA GLY A 230 -43.06 -9.74 20.15
C GLY A 230 -42.77 -11.25 20.19
N GLN A 231 -43.81 -12.09 20.23
CA GLN A 231 -43.66 -13.55 20.37
C GLN A 231 -43.54 -14.30 19.03
N CYS A 232 -43.69 -13.61 17.90
CA CYS A 232 -43.56 -14.21 16.58
C CYS A 232 -42.09 -14.27 16.15
N PRO A 233 -41.53 -15.44 15.80
CA PRO A 233 -40.13 -15.56 15.42
C PRO A 233 -39.86 -15.02 14.01
N ASP A 234 -38.64 -14.49 13.81
CA ASP A 234 -38.13 -14.17 12.48
C ASP A 234 -37.78 -15.45 11.71
N VAL A 235 -38.20 -15.54 10.44
CA VAL A 235 -37.83 -16.65 9.56
C VAL A 235 -36.52 -16.33 8.87
N LEU A 236 -35.45 -17.03 9.24
CA LEU A 236 -34.14 -16.87 8.63
C LEU A 236 -33.84 -18.00 7.65
N VAL A 237 -33.69 -17.67 6.36
CA VAL A 237 -33.46 -18.67 5.32
C VAL A 237 -31.98 -19.09 5.31
N PRO A 238 -31.68 -20.40 5.41
CA PRO A 238 -30.32 -20.88 5.20
C PRO A 238 -29.96 -20.84 3.71
N ALA A 239 -28.76 -20.37 3.39
CA ALA A 239 -28.26 -20.26 2.02
C ALA A 239 -26.82 -20.78 1.91
N LEU A 240 -26.58 -21.66 0.95
CA LEU A 240 -25.25 -22.11 0.55
C LEU A 240 -24.95 -21.59 -0.85
N THR A 241 -23.79 -20.96 -1.05
CA THR A 241 -23.37 -20.43 -2.35
C THR A 241 -21.91 -20.79 -2.64
N LEU A 242 -21.54 -20.83 -3.92
CA LEU A 242 -20.16 -20.95 -4.39
C LEU A 242 -19.80 -19.72 -5.23
N SER A 243 -18.67 -19.08 -4.93
CA SER A 243 -18.20 -17.88 -5.64
C SER A 243 -16.71 -18.01 -6.05
N PRO A 244 -16.34 -17.62 -7.28
CA PRO A 244 -17.24 -17.21 -8.36
C PRO A 244 -18.08 -18.39 -8.89
N PRO A 245 -19.27 -18.14 -9.48
CA PRO A 245 -20.12 -19.21 -10.00
C PRO A 245 -19.58 -19.85 -11.29
N SER A 246 -18.70 -19.13 -12.00
CA SER A 246 -17.95 -19.64 -13.13
C SER A 246 -16.55 -19.01 -13.21
N ALA A 247 -15.57 -19.77 -13.72
CA ALA A 247 -14.23 -19.24 -14.00
C ALA A 247 -13.50 -20.05 -15.08
N VAL A 248 -12.59 -19.41 -15.82
CA VAL A 248 -11.72 -20.05 -16.83
C VAL A 248 -10.25 -19.89 -16.42
N ASN A 249 -9.47 -20.97 -16.46
CA ASN A 249 -8.01 -20.92 -16.33
C ASN A 249 -7.39 -21.39 -17.66
N PHE A 250 -6.40 -20.66 -18.14
CA PHE A 250 -5.56 -21.11 -19.25
C PHE A 250 -4.42 -21.97 -18.69
N LEU A 251 -4.13 -23.06 -19.38
CA LEU A 251 -3.07 -23.99 -19.01
C LEU A 251 -1.76 -23.63 -19.71
N VAL A 252 -0.65 -23.68 -18.97
CA VAL A 252 0.70 -23.45 -19.50
C VAL A 252 1.21 -24.74 -20.16
N PRO A 253 1.57 -24.74 -21.45
CA PRO A 253 2.13 -25.91 -22.13
C PRO A 253 3.46 -26.37 -21.49
N GLN A 254 3.73 -27.67 -21.55
CA GLN A 254 5.03 -28.28 -21.21
C GLN A 254 5.47 -29.23 -22.35
N ASP A 255 6.69 -29.77 -22.27
CA ASP A 255 7.23 -30.75 -23.23
C ASP A 255 6.27 -31.93 -23.49
N SER A 256 5.48 -32.32 -22.48
CA SER A 256 4.37 -33.26 -22.62
C SER A 256 3.17 -32.82 -21.77
N GLY A 257 2.15 -32.26 -22.40
CA GLY A 257 0.90 -31.86 -21.75
C GLY A 257 0.93 -30.43 -21.20
N TYR A 258 0.37 -30.23 -20.00
CA TYR A 258 0.27 -28.91 -19.38
C TYR A 258 0.65 -28.92 -17.90
N SER A 259 1.14 -27.78 -17.42
CA SER A 259 1.38 -27.56 -16.00
C SER A 259 0.07 -27.61 -15.20
N PRO A 260 0.04 -28.25 -14.01
CA PRO A 260 -1.13 -28.20 -13.13
C PRO A 260 -1.51 -26.76 -12.76
N SER A 261 -2.80 -26.43 -12.89
CA SER A 261 -3.36 -25.13 -12.57
C SER A 261 -4.48 -25.27 -11.54
N THR A 262 -4.30 -24.67 -10.37
CA THR A 262 -5.28 -24.65 -9.28
C THR A 262 -6.15 -23.40 -9.35
N HIS A 263 -7.45 -23.56 -9.14
CA HIS A 263 -8.39 -22.47 -8.92
C HIS A 263 -9.03 -22.62 -7.54
N VAL A 264 -9.15 -21.51 -6.82
CA VAL A 264 -9.76 -21.47 -5.49
C VAL A 264 -11.08 -20.72 -5.56
N MET A 265 -12.13 -21.35 -5.03
CA MET A 265 -13.46 -20.77 -4.88
C MET A 265 -13.87 -20.78 -3.40
N THR A 266 -14.86 -19.97 -3.07
CA THR A 266 -15.36 -19.83 -1.69
C THR A 266 -16.78 -20.36 -1.61
N ALA A 267 -17.00 -21.37 -0.78
CA ALA A 267 -18.31 -21.74 -0.31
C ALA A 267 -18.72 -20.83 0.84
N THR A 268 -19.94 -20.27 0.81
CA THR A 268 -20.47 -19.44 1.91
C THR A 268 -21.80 -19.99 2.38
N LEU A 269 -21.91 -20.27 3.69
CA LEU A 269 -23.11 -20.74 4.35
C LEU A 269 -23.59 -19.71 5.38
N THR A 270 -24.82 -19.25 5.22
CA THR A 270 -25.47 -18.31 6.15
C THR A 270 -26.87 -18.78 6.53
N VAL A 271 -27.40 -18.23 7.62
CA VAL A 271 -28.80 -18.28 8.04
C VAL A 271 -29.28 -16.84 8.17
N GLY A 272 -30.03 -16.36 7.18
CA GLY A 272 -30.29 -14.93 7.04
C GLY A 272 -28.97 -14.14 6.93
N PRO A 273 -28.75 -13.08 7.75
CA PRO A 273 -27.51 -12.32 7.73
C PRO A 273 -26.36 -12.98 8.51
N TRP A 274 -26.60 -14.09 9.21
CA TRP A 274 -25.64 -14.67 10.15
C TRP A 274 -24.81 -15.80 9.53
N PRO A 275 -23.48 -15.81 9.70
CA PRO A 275 -22.63 -16.90 9.23
C PRO A 275 -22.83 -18.18 10.06
N VAL A 276 -22.77 -19.34 9.40
CA VAL A 276 -22.81 -20.64 10.09
C VAL A 276 -21.38 -21.16 10.24
N VAL A 277 -20.89 -21.19 11.48
CA VAL A 277 -19.50 -21.56 11.82
C VAL A 277 -19.39 -23.05 12.11
N GLY A 278 -18.32 -23.70 11.64
CA GLY A 278 -18.00 -25.09 11.98
C GLY A 278 -18.81 -26.15 11.22
N GLN A 279 -19.56 -25.76 10.18
CA GLN A 279 -20.37 -26.70 9.40
C GLN A 279 -19.50 -27.47 8.41
N LEU A 280 -19.65 -28.79 8.38
CA LEU A 280 -19.01 -29.66 7.40
C LEU A 280 -19.77 -29.60 6.06
N LEU A 281 -19.04 -29.26 4.99
CA LEU A 281 -19.51 -29.27 3.61
C LEU A 281 -18.86 -30.43 2.86
N GLN A 282 -19.68 -31.27 2.23
CA GLN A 282 -19.20 -32.29 1.29
C GLN A 282 -19.03 -31.64 -0.09
N VAL A 283 -17.87 -31.81 -0.70
CA VAL A 283 -17.52 -31.16 -1.96
C VAL A 283 -17.13 -32.22 -2.98
N GLU A 284 -17.70 -32.12 -4.18
CA GLU A 284 -17.45 -33.02 -5.30
C GLU A 284 -17.10 -32.23 -6.55
N THR A 285 -16.26 -32.79 -7.42
CA THR A 285 -15.97 -32.24 -8.75
C THR A 285 -16.17 -33.28 -9.84
N SER A 286 -16.76 -32.88 -10.97
CA SER A 286 -16.89 -33.77 -12.14
C SER A 286 -15.61 -33.91 -12.97
N PHE A 287 -14.62 -33.04 -12.75
CA PHE A 287 -13.34 -33.02 -13.48
C PHE A 287 -12.24 -32.35 -12.63
N GLY A 288 -10.98 -32.74 -12.87
CA GLY A 288 -9.84 -32.32 -12.04
C GLY A 288 -9.84 -32.98 -10.66
N THR A 289 -8.98 -32.50 -9.78
CA THR A 289 -8.78 -33.05 -8.43
C THR A 289 -8.96 -31.96 -7.37
N LEU A 290 -9.70 -32.26 -6.31
CA LEU A 290 -9.84 -31.42 -5.13
C LEU A 290 -8.61 -31.55 -4.20
N ALA A 291 -8.51 -30.68 -3.20
CA ALA A 291 -7.52 -30.80 -2.13
C ALA A 291 -7.60 -32.21 -1.49
N GLY A 292 -6.48 -32.94 -1.49
CA GLY A 292 -6.42 -34.36 -1.11
C GLY A 292 -6.31 -35.34 -2.29
N GLY A 293 -6.37 -34.85 -3.54
CA GLY A 293 -6.06 -35.62 -4.75
C GLY A 293 -7.23 -36.41 -5.36
N GLY A 294 -8.42 -36.36 -4.76
CA GLY A 294 -9.61 -37.08 -5.23
C GLY A 294 -10.66 -36.19 -5.89
N ALA A 295 -11.76 -36.81 -6.34
CA ALA A 295 -12.94 -36.13 -6.87
C ALA A 295 -13.90 -35.64 -5.77
N GLN A 296 -13.67 -36.03 -4.51
CA GLN A 296 -14.47 -35.67 -3.35
C GLN A 296 -13.56 -35.22 -2.19
N THR A 297 -14.04 -34.28 -1.38
CA THR A 297 -13.39 -33.86 -0.13
C THR A 297 -14.42 -33.29 0.85
N THR A 298 -14.03 -33.08 2.10
CA THR A 298 -14.85 -32.39 3.10
C THR A 298 -14.11 -31.15 3.57
N VAL A 299 -14.82 -30.01 3.65
CA VAL A 299 -14.29 -28.74 4.17
C VAL A 299 -15.21 -28.21 5.28
N THR A 300 -14.65 -27.41 6.19
CA THR A 300 -15.41 -26.85 7.32
C THR A 300 -15.52 -25.33 7.18
N THR A 301 -16.69 -24.76 7.47
CA THR A 301 -16.88 -23.30 7.46
C THR A 301 -16.16 -22.62 8.63
N ASP A 302 -15.54 -21.48 8.34
CA ASP A 302 -14.84 -20.63 9.30
C ASP A 302 -15.80 -19.70 10.07
N VAL A 303 -15.24 -18.77 10.85
CA VAL A 303 -15.99 -17.77 11.64
C VAL A 303 -16.84 -16.81 10.79
N ALA A 304 -16.52 -16.66 9.51
CA ALA A 304 -17.29 -15.88 8.55
C ALA A 304 -18.29 -16.75 7.76
N GLY A 305 -18.45 -18.03 8.12
CA GLY A 305 -19.32 -18.98 7.44
C GLY A 305 -18.78 -19.40 6.07
N ARG A 306 -17.47 -19.26 5.85
CA ARG A 306 -16.82 -19.50 4.55
C ARG A 306 -15.91 -20.72 4.59
N ALA A 307 -15.81 -21.42 3.46
CA ALA A 307 -14.84 -22.49 3.28
C ALA A 307 -14.17 -22.36 1.90
N MET A 308 -12.84 -22.43 1.86
CA MET A 308 -12.08 -22.36 0.62
C MET A 308 -12.00 -23.74 -0.03
N ILE A 309 -12.30 -23.81 -1.32
CA ILE A 309 -12.28 -25.03 -2.12
C ILE A 309 -11.26 -24.84 -3.24
N ALA A 310 -10.21 -25.65 -3.24
CA ALA A 310 -9.21 -25.66 -4.29
C ALA A 310 -9.45 -26.85 -5.24
N VAL A 311 -9.54 -26.56 -6.54
CA VAL A 311 -9.65 -27.57 -7.60
C VAL A 311 -8.51 -27.39 -8.60
N THR A 312 -7.86 -28.49 -8.99
CA THR A 312 -6.66 -28.48 -9.84
C THR A 312 -6.87 -29.36 -11.07
N SER A 313 -6.37 -28.91 -12.23
CA SER A 313 -6.24 -29.74 -13.42
C SER A 313 -4.95 -29.43 -14.18
N SER A 314 -4.37 -30.45 -14.79
CA SER A 314 -3.27 -30.37 -15.77
C SER A 314 -3.73 -30.76 -17.19
N ALA A 315 -5.04 -30.88 -17.42
CA ALA A 315 -5.63 -31.18 -18.71
C ALA A 315 -6.79 -30.22 -19.00
N PRO A 316 -7.00 -29.83 -20.27
CA PRO A 316 -8.17 -29.07 -20.67
C PRO A 316 -9.46 -29.84 -20.37
N GLY A 317 -10.49 -29.14 -19.91
CA GLY A 317 -11.77 -29.73 -19.57
C GLY A 317 -12.63 -28.84 -18.68
N ARG A 318 -13.89 -29.25 -18.49
CA ARG A 318 -14.88 -28.52 -17.70
C ARG A 318 -15.30 -29.33 -16.47
N ALA A 319 -15.22 -28.72 -15.31
CA ALA A 319 -15.72 -29.24 -14.04
C ALA A 319 -17.02 -28.55 -13.62
N VAL A 320 -17.94 -29.34 -13.08
CA VAL A 320 -19.01 -28.87 -12.21
C VAL A 320 -18.59 -29.22 -10.79
N ILE A 321 -18.39 -28.20 -9.95
CA ILE A 321 -18.07 -28.34 -8.54
C ILE A 321 -19.38 -28.21 -7.76
N THR A 322 -19.66 -29.18 -6.91
CA THR A 322 -20.86 -29.22 -6.07
C THR A 322 -20.45 -29.19 -4.61
N ALA A 323 -21.05 -28.32 -3.81
CA ALA A 323 -20.96 -28.35 -2.35
C ALA A 323 -22.33 -28.70 -1.77
N THR A 324 -22.38 -29.64 -0.82
CA THR A 324 -23.59 -30.05 -0.11
C THR A 324 -23.40 -30.01 1.39
N THR A 325 -24.47 -29.70 2.12
CA THR A 325 -24.51 -29.79 3.58
C THR A 325 -25.93 -30.01 4.05
N THR A 326 -26.07 -30.62 5.22
CA THR A 326 -27.36 -30.76 5.88
C THR A 326 -27.61 -29.55 6.79
N VAL A 327 -28.80 -28.96 6.69
CA VAL A 327 -29.30 -27.88 7.57
C VAL A 327 -30.70 -28.21 8.05
N THR A 328 -31.13 -27.65 9.17
CA THR A 328 -32.55 -27.64 9.53
C THR A 328 -33.17 -26.36 8.99
N LEU A 329 -34.21 -26.48 8.16
CA LEU A 329 -34.97 -25.30 7.70
C LEU A 329 -35.78 -24.75 8.86
N PRO A 330 -35.98 -23.43 9.03
CA PRO A 330 -36.83 -22.90 10.09
C PRO A 330 -38.32 -23.23 9.86
N VAL A 331 -39.09 -23.27 10.95
CA VAL A 331 -40.56 -23.25 10.89
C VAL A 331 -41.01 -22.02 10.11
N GLY A 332 -41.97 -22.18 9.19
CA GLY A 332 -42.46 -21.06 8.39
C GLY A 332 -41.65 -20.81 7.11
N ILE A 333 -40.70 -21.69 6.76
CA ILE A 333 -40.00 -21.56 5.48
C ILE A 333 -40.99 -21.69 4.32
N ARG A 334 -40.93 -20.75 3.36
CA ARG A 334 -41.74 -20.79 2.14
C ARG A 334 -40.96 -21.49 1.05
N VAL A 335 -41.58 -22.48 0.42
CA VAL A 335 -41.04 -23.19 -0.73
C VAL A 335 -41.85 -22.77 -1.96
N ASP A 336 -41.18 -22.14 -2.92
CA ASP A 336 -41.79 -21.55 -4.10
C ASP A 336 -41.38 -22.33 -5.37
N PRO A 337 -42.26 -23.21 -5.88
CA PRO A 337 -42.02 -23.95 -7.13
C PRO A 337 -42.17 -23.12 -8.40
N GLY A 338 -42.53 -21.83 -8.30
CA GLY A 338 -42.68 -20.93 -9.44
C GLY A 338 -44.02 -20.17 -9.46
N PRO A 339 -44.23 -19.31 -10.47
CA PRO A 339 -45.34 -18.36 -10.50
C PRO A 339 -46.73 -19.00 -10.65
N THR A 340 -46.83 -20.19 -11.27
CA THR A 340 -48.10 -20.84 -11.62
C THR A 340 -48.46 -22.04 -10.74
N VAL A 341 -47.75 -22.21 -9.63
CA VAL A 341 -47.87 -23.37 -8.74
C VAL A 341 -48.03 -22.89 -7.31
N GLN A 342 -48.88 -23.58 -6.55
CA GLN A 342 -49.09 -23.34 -5.12
C GLN A 342 -47.77 -23.29 -4.36
N LYS A 343 -47.52 -22.19 -3.64
CA LYS A 343 -46.44 -22.16 -2.64
C LYS A 343 -46.87 -22.86 -1.37
N ILE A 344 -45.89 -23.50 -0.73
CA ILE A 344 -46.07 -24.26 0.49
C ILE A 344 -45.25 -23.60 1.59
N VAL A 345 -45.83 -23.50 2.78
CA VAL A 345 -45.11 -23.20 4.00
C VAL A 345 -45.02 -24.47 4.85
N ALA A 346 -43.83 -24.80 5.33
CA ALA A 346 -43.55 -26.05 6.02
C ALA A 346 -43.12 -25.85 7.47
N ASN A 347 -43.31 -26.89 8.29
CA ASN A 347 -43.02 -26.85 9.72
C ASN A 347 -41.53 -26.89 10.07
N GLY A 348 -40.61 -27.04 9.10
CA GLY A 348 -39.18 -26.78 9.32
C GLY A 348 -38.51 -27.56 10.47
N ASN A 349 -38.86 -28.82 10.69
CA ASN A 349 -38.32 -29.59 11.83
C ASN A 349 -37.51 -30.81 11.38
N ALA A 350 -37.09 -30.85 10.12
CA ALA A 350 -36.34 -31.97 9.56
C ALA A 350 -35.01 -31.50 8.92
N PRO A 351 -33.98 -32.35 8.92
CA PRO A 351 -32.72 -32.06 8.24
C PRO A 351 -32.93 -32.09 6.72
N HIS A 352 -32.46 -31.08 6.00
CA HIS A 352 -32.48 -30.98 4.54
C HIS A 352 -31.08 -30.80 3.98
N GLN A 353 -30.81 -31.39 2.82
CA GLN A 353 -29.60 -31.06 2.08
C GLN A 353 -29.77 -29.75 1.30
N LEU A 354 -28.87 -28.80 1.57
CA LEU A 354 -28.60 -27.69 0.67
C LEU A 354 -27.50 -28.09 -0.30
N ARG A 355 -27.62 -27.60 -1.54
CA ARG A 355 -26.67 -27.81 -2.62
C ARG A 355 -26.35 -26.49 -3.30
N ALA A 356 -25.06 -26.24 -3.53
CA ALA A 356 -24.57 -25.18 -4.40
C ALA A 356 -23.69 -25.79 -5.50
N ALA A 357 -23.66 -25.16 -6.68
CA ALA A 357 -22.82 -25.59 -7.78
C ALA A 357 -22.12 -24.39 -8.45
N ALA A 358 -20.88 -24.61 -8.90
CA ALA A 358 -20.11 -23.68 -9.70
C ALA A 358 -19.46 -24.41 -10.88
N GLN A 359 -19.18 -23.69 -11.96
CA GLN A 359 -18.50 -24.21 -13.13
C GLN A 359 -17.04 -23.76 -13.18
N LYS A 360 -16.16 -24.65 -13.58
CA LYS A 360 -14.76 -24.31 -13.82
C LYS A 360 -14.29 -24.91 -15.13
N GLU A 361 -13.61 -24.11 -15.94
CA GLU A 361 -13.03 -24.58 -17.20
C GLU A 361 -11.51 -24.38 -17.20
N TRP A 362 -10.79 -25.39 -17.68
CA TRP A 362 -9.39 -25.30 -18.04
C TRP A 362 -9.29 -25.41 -19.56
N VAL A 363 -8.64 -24.44 -20.19
CA VAL A 363 -8.45 -24.39 -21.64
C VAL A 363 -6.96 -24.51 -21.93
N GLY A 364 -6.59 -25.21 -23.00
CA GLY A 364 -5.21 -25.20 -23.50
C GLY A 364 -4.81 -23.77 -23.86
N GLY A 365 -3.82 -23.22 -23.17
CA GLY A 365 -3.36 -21.85 -23.36
C GLY A 365 -1.98 -21.78 -23.97
N GLY A 366 -1.51 -20.56 -24.16
CA GLY A 366 -0.11 -20.24 -24.37
C GLY A 366 0.54 -19.71 -23.09
N SER A 367 1.79 -19.30 -23.21
CA SER A 367 2.58 -18.73 -22.12
C SER A 367 3.26 -17.44 -22.54
N ILE A 368 3.22 -16.42 -21.68
CA ILE A 368 4.09 -15.25 -21.78
C ILE A 368 5.08 -15.30 -20.62
N VAL A 369 6.36 -15.07 -20.90
CA VAL A 369 7.38 -14.96 -19.84
C VAL A 369 7.61 -13.49 -19.56
N VAL A 370 7.44 -13.07 -18.30
CA VAL A 370 7.79 -11.71 -17.86
C VAL A 370 9.02 -11.83 -16.97
N ARG A 371 10.04 -11.00 -17.22
CA ARG A 371 11.27 -10.95 -16.43
C ARG A 371 11.55 -9.53 -15.98
N LYS A 372 12.11 -9.43 -14.78
CA LYS A 372 12.60 -8.18 -14.22
C LYS A 372 14.06 -8.39 -13.83
N PHE A 373 14.95 -7.60 -14.40
CA PHE A 373 16.36 -7.61 -14.04
C PHE A 373 16.77 -6.32 -13.33
N HIS A 374 17.81 -6.45 -12.50
CA HIS A 374 18.50 -5.32 -11.88
C HIS A 374 19.60 -4.87 -12.84
N ASP A 375 19.34 -3.78 -13.53
CA ASP A 375 20.24 -3.22 -14.54
C ASP A 375 21.35 -2.43 -13.83
N TYR A 376 22.53 -3.04 -13.72
CA TYR A 376 23.68 -2.53 -12.99
C TYR A 376 24.47 -1.50 -13.79
N ASN A 377 24.34 -1.47 -15.11
CA ASN A 377 25.07 -0.54 -15.97
C ASN A 377 24.17 0.50 -16.64
N GLN A 378 22.85 0.41 -16.43
CA GLN A 378 21.81 1.30 -16.94
C GLN A 378 21.65 1.29 -18.46
N ASN A 379 21.98 0.18 -19.13
CA ASN A 379 21.90 0.08 -20.59
C ASN A 379 20.53 -0.41 -21.12
N GLY A 380 19.62 -0.82 -20.24
CA GLY A 380 18.29 -1.31 -20.58
C GLY A 380 18.26 -2.74 -21.14
N VAL A 381 19.35 -3.51 -20.99
CA VAL A 381 19.51 -4.89 -21.48
C VAL A 381 19.96 -5.77 -20.33
N GLN A 382 19.40 -6.98 -20.21
CA GLN A 382 19.86 -7.93 -19.20
C GLN A 382 21.23 -8.51 -19.59
N ASP A 383 22.28 -8.12 -18.86
CA ASP A 383 23.65 -8.58 -19.09
C ASP A 383 24.06 -9.77 -18.18
N PRO A 384 25.11 -10.53 -18.56
CA PRO A 384 25.68 -11.54 -17.66
C PRO A 384 26.12 -10.94 -16.32
N GLY A 385 25.60 -11.51 -15.23
CA GLY A 385 25.87 -11.03 -13.86
C GLY A 385 24.80 -10.11 -13.30
N GLU A 386 23.82 -9.68 -14.10
CA GLU A 386 22.66 -8.92 -13.62
C GLU A 386 21.55 -9.86 -13.11
N PRO A 387 21.20 -9.79 -11.82
CA PRO A 387 20.23 -10.70 -11.25
C PRO A 387 18.81 -10.36 -11.70
N LEU A 388 17.98 -11.40 -11.82
CA LEU A 388 16.54 -11.23 -11.85
C LEU A 388 16.05 -10.88 -10.44
N ILE A 389 15.13 -9.93 -10.33
CA ILE A 389 14.66 -9.38 -9.05
C ILE A 389 13.14 -9.41 -8.93
N ASN A 390 12.64 -9.58 -7.71
CA ASN A 390 11.21 -9.57 -7.46
C ASN A 390 10.58 -8.18 -7.71
N TRP A 391 9.48 -8.19 -8.45
CA TRP A 391 8.74 -6.99 -8.82
C TRP A 391 7.25 -7.28 -8.93
N ASN A 392 6.42 -6.26 -8.70
CA ASN A 392 5.01 -6.34 -9.02
C ASN A 392 4.79 -5.74 -10.41
N ILE A 393 4.12 -6.48 -11.27
CA ILE A 393 3.71 -6.03 -12.60
C ILE A 393 2.19 -6.09 -12.67
N LYS A 394 1.61 -5.38 -13.62
CA LYS A 394 0.18 -5.50 -13.94
C LYS A 394 0.01 -5.90 -15.40
N TYR A 395 -1.01 -6.68 -15.69
CA TYR A 395 -1.30 -7.10 -17.06
C TYR A 395 -2.81 -7.12 -17.31
N ARG A 396 -3.20 -6.96 -18.57
CA ARG A 396 -4.59 -7.11 -19.03
C ARG A 396 -4.64 -7.67 -20.44
N THR A 397 -5.76 -8.30 -20.78
CA THR A 397 -6.10 -8.60 -22.18
C THR A 397 -6.47 -7.30 -22.90
N GLU A 398 -6.00 -7.12 -24.13
CA GLU A 398 -6.35 -5.96 -24.96
C GLU A 398 -7.68 -6.15 -25.72
N PRO A 399 -8.39 -5.06 -26.04
CA PRO A 399 -8.09 -3.65 -25.69
C PRO A 399 -8.68 -3.17 -24.35
N ASP A 400 -9.63 -3.92 -23.78
CA ASP A 400 -10.59 -3.45 -22.77
C ASP A 400 -10.56 -4.26 -21.47
N GLY A 401 -9.62 -5.20 -21.32
CA GLY A 401 -9.47 -5.99 -20.11
C GLY A 401 -9.13 -5.16 -18.87
N THR A 402 -9.57 -5.61 -17.71
CA THR A 402 -9.18 -5.04 -16.41
C THR A 402 -7.77 -5.49 -16.04
N PHE A 403 -6.97 -4.57 -15.48
CA PHE A 403 -5.64 -4.91 -14.98
C PHE A 403 -5.70 -5.88 -13.80
N SER A 404 -4.89 -6.93 -13.87
CA SER A 404 -4.56 -7.82 -12.77
C SER A 404 -3.12 -7.56 -12.33
N GLU A 405 -2.87 -7.49 -11.03
CA GLU A 405 -1.53 -7.34 -10.48
C GLU A 405 -0.93 -8.68 -10.08
N ILE A 406 0.38 -8.81 -10.26
CA ILE A 406 1.08 -10.06 -10.04
C ILE A 406 2.54 -9.81 -9.61
N SER A 407 2.99 -10.53 -8.59
CA SER A 407 4.39 -10.52 -8.16
C SER A 407 5.20 -11.55 -8.96
N LEU A 408 6.39 -11.18 -9.43
CA LEU A 408 7.31 -12.09 -10.14
C LEU A 408 8.01 -13.10 -9.21
N GLY A 409 7.94 -12.90 -7.90
CA GLY A 409 8.58 -13.77 -6.90
C GLY A 409 10.09 -13.61 -6.84
N ALA A 410 10.73 -14.36 -5.92
CA ALA A 410 12.16 -14.25 -5.63
C ALA A 410 13.08 -14.54 -6.84
N GLY A 411 12.60 -15.29 -7.84
CA GLY A 411 13.34 -15.57 -9.08
C GLY A 411 13.25 -14.46 -10.14
N GLY A 412 12.48 -13.39 -9.91
CA GLY A 412 12.34 -12.25 -10.81
C GLY A 412 11.84 -12.56 -12.22
N SER A 413 11.25 -13.73 -12.42
CA SER A 413 10.59 -14.14 -13.66
C SER A 413 9.32 -14.92 -13.33
N ARG A 414 8.27 -14.67 -14.12
CA ARG A 414 7.00 -15.38 -14.01
C ARG A 414 6.43 -15.70 -15.37
N THR A 415 5.86 -16.89 -15.50
CA THR A 415 5.10 -17.31 -16.67
C THR A 415 3.62 -17.03 -16.45
N LEU A 416 3.01 -16.28 -17.37
CA LEU A 416 1.58 -16.01 -17.42
C LEU A 416 0.92 -17.01 -18.37
N ALA A 417 -0.11 -17.71 -17.90
CA ALA A 417 -0.95 -18.53 -18.75
C ALA A 417 -1.96 -17.65 -19.47
N VAL A 418 -2.01 -17.74 -20.79
CA VAL A 418 -2.78 -16.82 -21.64
C VAL A 418 -3.57 -17.55 -22.72
N ALA A 419 -4.58 -16.88 -23.28
CA ALA A 419 -5.28 -17.36 -24.46
C ALA A 419 -4.39 -17.23 -25.70
N LEU A 420 -4.47 -18.19 -26.62
CA LEU A 420 -3.65 -18.22 -27.85
C LEU A 420 -4.07 -17.18 -28.89
N ASP A 421 -5.32 -16.71 -28.85
CA ASP A 421 -5.94 -15.83 -29.84
C ASP A 421 -6.08 -14.37 -29.35
N LYS A 422 -5.38 -14.01 -28.27
CA LYS A 422 -5.45 -12.69 -27.64
C LYS A 422 -4.09 -12.02 -27.56
N THR A 423 -4.11 -10.70 -27.52
CA THR A 423 -2.96 -9.87 -27.15
C THR A 423 -3.15 -9.27 -25.75
N TYR A 424 -2.03 -8.90 -25.15
CA TYR A 424 -1.95 -8.44 -23.78
C TYR A 424 -1.14 -7.15 -23.70
N GLU A 425 -1.51 -6.33 -22.73
CA GLU A 425 -0.68 -5.22 -22.26
C GLU A 425 -0.09 -5.62 -20.90
N ILE A 426 1.23 -5.46 -20.77
CA ILE A 426 1.99 -5.81 -19.56
C ILE A 426 2.78 -4.60 -19.13
N CYS A 427 2.64 -4.19 -17.87
CA CYS A 427 3.31 -3.00 -17.33
C CYS A 427 4.09 -3.32 -16.05
N GLU A 428 5.26 -2.71 -15.90
CA GLU A 428 5.90 -2.61 -14.58
C GLU A 428 5.16 -1.60 -13.69
N ILE A 429 5.20 -1.82 -12.38
CA ILE A 429 4.72 -0.87 -11.38
C ILE A 429 5.93 -0.12 -10.81
N GLU A 430 5.88 1.21 -10.76
CA GLU A 430 6.99 2.01 -10.23
C GLU A 430 7.24 1.70 -8.74
N ARG A 431 8.52 1.71 -8.33
CA ARG A 431 8.95 1.47 -6.96
C ARG A 431 9.87 2.59 -6.51
N SER A 432 9.58 3.19 -5.35
CA SER A 432 10.42 4.25 -4.77
C SER A 432 11.87 3.78 -4.56
N GLY A 433 12.83 4.65 -4.82
CA GLY A 433 14.27 4.32 -4.76
C GLY A 433 14.78 3.52 -5.95
N TRP A 434 13.98 3.35 -7.01
CA TRP A 434 14.39 2.69 -8.25
C TRP A 434 14.07 3.55 -9.46
N GLN A 435 14.87 3.40 -10.50
CA GLN A 435 14.70 4.07 -11.79
C GLN A 435 14.63 3.03 -12.91
N ARG A 436 13.65 3.16 -13.80
CA ARG A 436 13.55 2.32 -15.00
C ARG A 436 14.69 2.64 -15.98
N THR A 437 15.19 1.60 -16.64
CA THR A 437 16.24 1.68 -17.66
C THR A 437 15.77 1.12 -19.01
N THR A 438 14.71 0.31 -19.02
CA THR A 438 14.02 -0.07 -20.26
C THR A 438 13.11 1.04 -20.79
N PRO A 439 12.88 1.13 -22.14
CA PRO A 439 12.20 2.27 -22.74
C PRO A 439 10.71 2.44 -22.37
N ALA A 440 10.01 1.33 -22.13
CA ALA A 440 8.56 1.32 -21.97
C ALA A 440 8.15 0.82 -20.57
N THR A 441 7.27 1.57 -19.91
CA THR A 441 6.63 1.13 -18.67
C THR A 441 5.54 0.08 -18.92
N CYS A 442 4.92 0.12 -20.11
CA CYS A 442 3.94 -0.85 -20.57
C CYS A 442 4.31 -1.34 -21.98
N VAL A 443 4.22 -2.65 -22.21
CA VAL A 443 4.38 -3.28 -23.52
C VAL A 443 3.01 -3.79 -23.97
N THR A 444 2.54 -3.31 -25.11
CA THR A 444 1.24 -3.66 -25.73
C THR A 444 1.41 -4.68 -26.85
N GLY A 445 0.33 -5.33 -27.26
CA GLY A 445 0.35 -6.30 -28.36
C GLY A 445 1.10 -7.60 -28.04
N VAL A 446 1.35 -7.90 -26.76
CA VAL A 446 2.11 -9.10 -26.34
C VAL A 446 1.24 -10.34 -26.56
N ALA A 447 1.75 -11.35 -27.25
CA ALA A 447 1.05 -12.58 -27.59
C ALA A 447 1.66 -13.80 -26.91
N ALA A 448 0.96 -14.93 -26.97
CA ALA A 448 1.48 -16.21 -26.50
C ALA A 448 2.82 -16.56 -27.18
N GLY A 449 3.83 -16.92 -26.39
CA GLY A 449 5.20 -17.20 -26.83
C GLY A 449 6.18 -16.06 -26.58
N ASP A 450 5.69 -14.85 -26.31
CA ASP A 450 6.56 -13.69 -26.11
C ASP A 450 7.28 -13.70 -24.75
N THR A 451 8.42 -13.00 -24.71
CA THR A 451 9.12 -12.65 -23.48
C THR A 451 9.16 -11.14 -23.34
N VAL A 452 8.77 -10.62 -22.17
CA VAL A 452 8.77 -9.20 -21.83
C VAL A 452 9.76 -8.94 -20.71
N ASP A 453 10.69 -8.01 -20.95
CA ASP A 453 11.76 -7.66 -20.04
C ASP A 453 11.63 -6.23 -19.51
N PHE A 454 11.80 -6.08 -18.20
CA PHE A 454 11.84 -4.77 -17.53
C PHE A 454 13.15 -4.61 -16.75
N GLY A 455 13.94 -3.59 -17.10
CA GLY A 455 15.23 -3.27 -16.47
C GLY A 455 15.10 -2.04 -15.58
N ASN A 456 15.56 -2.15 -14.32
CA ASN A 456 15.58 -1.02 -13.39
C ASN A 456 16.88 -1.06 -12.58
N VAL A 457 17.37 0.14 -12.24
CA VAL A 457 18.51 0.37 -11.37
C VAL A 457 18.03 0.89 -10.02
N GLN A 458 18.62 0.40 -8.93
CA GLN A 458 18.39 0.97 -7.60
C GLN A 458 19.18 2.27 -7.47
N LEU A 459 18.51 3.33 -7.00
CA LEU A 459 19.09 4.64 -6.75
C LEU A 459 19.84 4.66 -5.42
N ALA A 460 20.91 5.45 -5.38
CA ALA A 460 21.79 5.63 -4.24
C ALA A 460 21.50 6.95 -3.50
N ALA A 461 22.14 7.10 -2.35
CA ALA A 461 22.18 8.33 -1.58
C ALA A 461 23.62 8.68 -1.17
N LEU A 462 23.84 9.96 -0.95
CA LEU A 462 25.09 10.52 -0.48
C LEU A 462 24.82 11.37 0.77
N LEU A 463 25.55 11.09 1.84
CA LEU A 463 25.58 11.89 3.05
C LEU A 463 26.89 12.70 3.07
N ILE A 464 26.77 13.97 3.43
CA ILE A 464 27.87 14.84 3.78
C ILE A 464 27.77 15.12 5.27
N GLU A 465 28.86 14.93 6.00
CA GLU A 465 28.98 15.36 7.39
C GLU A 465 30.07 16.43 7.52
N LYS A 466 29.67 17.57 8.05
CA LYS A 466 30.46 18.77 8.19
C LYS A 466 30.72 19.06 9.65
N TYR A 467 31.98 19.26 9.99
CA TYR A 467 32.42 19.47 11.36
C TYR A 467 33.44 20.61 11.47
N GLU A 468 33.55 21.15 12.67
CA GLU A 468 34.63 22.02 13.08
C GLU A 468 35.78 21.13 13.55
N ASP A 469 36.88 21.13 12.80
CA ASP A 469 38.10 20.43 13.16
C ASP A 469 38.79 21.25 14.26
N ARG A 470 38.66 20.81 15.52
CA ARG A 470 39.03 21.65 16.65
C ARG A 470 40.53 21.74 16.85
N ASP A 471 41.30 20.73 16.49
CA ASP A 471 42.76 20.73 16.67
C ASP A 471 43.53 20.86 15.35
N GLY A 472 42.83 20.91 14.23
CA GLY A 472 43.34 21.29 12.92
C GLY A 472 44.17 20.19 12.27
N ASP A 473 43.91 18.92 12.59
CA ASP A 473 44.64 17.77 12.07
C ASP A 473 44.06 17.18 10.76
N GLY A 474 42.92 17.68 10.31
CA GLY A 474 42.24 17.26 9.08
C GLY A 474 41.43 15.97 9.21
N THR A 475 41.28 15.42 10.42
CA THR A 475 40.48 14.24 10.71
C THR A 475 39.30 14.58 11.60
N ARG A 476 38.26 13.73 11.63
CA ARG A 476 37.09 13.98 12.48
C ARG A 476 37.29 13.29 13.82
N GLY A 477 37.55 14.10 14.86
CA GLY A 477 37.63 13.66 16.24
C GLY A 477 36.27 13.47 16.92
N VAL A 478 36.29 12.89 18.12
CA VAL A 478 35.09 12.74 18.96
C VAL A 478 34.60 14.09 19.50
N ASP A 479 35.52 15.04 19.69
CA ASP A 479 35.25 16.36 20.25
C ASP A 479 34.93 17.42 19.19
N ASP A 480 34.90 17.03 17.91
CA ASP A 480 34.63 17.93 16.79
C ASP A 480 33.13 18.15 16.60
N PRO A 481 32.63 19.37 16.89
CA PRO A 481 31.22 19.64 16.80
C PRO A 481 30.79 19.75 15.34
N PRO A 482 29.54 19.38 15.03
CA PRO A 482 29.02 19.57 13.69
C PRO A 482 28.85 21.05 13.33
N LEU A 483 28.92 21.35 12.02
CA LEU A 483 28.72 22.69 11.48
C LEU A 483 27.54 22.73 10.51
N ASN A 484 26.50 23.47 10.89
CA ASN A 484 25.34 23.77 10.05
C ASN A 484 25.60 24.96 9.11
N ASP A 485 24.67 25.20 8.20
CA ASP A 485 24.62 26.30 7.24
C ASP A 485 25.80 26.32 6.27
N TRP A 486 26.42 25.16 6.02
CA TRP A 486 27.56 25.03 5.14
C TRP A 486 27.16 24.61 3.72
N GLY A 487 27.50 25.42 2.71
CA GLY A 487 27.05 25.22 1.34
C GLY A 487 27.87 24.20 0.56
N TYR A 488 27.20 23.39 -0.26
CA TYR A 488 27.81 22.41 -1.16
C TYR A 488 27.14 22.42 -2.54
N ILE A 489 27.92 22.09 -3.57
CA ILE A 489 27.44 21.89 -4.94
C ILE A 489 27.76 20.46 -5.38
N LEU A 490 26.75 19.75 -5.88
CA LEU A 490 26.82 18.38 -6.37
C LEU A 490 26.93 18.36 -7.90
N PHE A 491 27.98 17.74 -8.41
CA PHE A 491 28.17 17.47 -9.83
C PHE A 491 28.11 15.98 -10.12
N GLN A 492 27.51 15.60 -11.24
CA GLN A 492 27.51 14.24 -11.78
C GLN A 492 28.41 14.17 -13.01
N TYR A 493 29.21 13.11 -13.11
CA TYR A 493 29.98 12.81 -14.31
C TYR A 493 29.16 11.93 -15.26
N LYS A 494 28.89 12.43 -16.47
CA LYS A 494 28.17 11.69 -17.51
C LYS A 494 28.66 12.10 -18.90
N GLY A 495 28.92 11.11 -19.76
CA GLY A 495 29.32 11.36 -21.15
C GLY A 495 30.60 12.20 -21.29
N GLY A 496 31.56 12.03 -20.38
CA GLY A 496 32.83 12.77 -20.40
C GLY A 496 32.80 14.16 -19.75
N THR A 497 31.63 14.62 -19.27
CA THR A 497 31.44 15.99 -18.77
C THR A 497 30.87 15.98 -17.34
N TRP A 498 31.22 17.00 -16.56
CA TRP A 498 30.63 17.28 -15.25
C TRP A 498 29.43 18.23 -15.39
N SER A 499 28.30 17.85 -14.82
CA SER A 499 27.07 18.66 -14.80
C SER A 499 26.65 18.91 -13.36
N ASN A 500 26.33 20.16 -13.02
CA ASN A 500 25.70 20.50 -11.74
C ASN A 500 24.29 19.91 -11.72
N ILE A 501 23.98 19.12 -10.70
CA ILE A 501 22.68 18.48 -10.52
C ILE A 501 22.02 18.83 -9.18
N GLY A 502 22.65 19.68 -8.37
CA GLY A 502 22.12 20.07 -7.08
C GLY A 502 23.07 20.91 -6.24
N SER A 503 22.51 21.49 -5.19
CA SER A 503 23.23 22.20 -4.14
C SER A 503 22.43 22.12 -2.84
N GLY A 504 23.09 22.30 -1.71
CA GLY A 504 22.41 22.30 -0.42
C GLY A 504 23.27 22.89 0.68
N TYR A 505 22.69 23.00 1.87
CA TYR A 505 23.37 23.44 3.07
C TYR A 505 23.30 22.34 4.12
N THR A 506 24.32 22.22 4.95
CA THR A 506 24.28 21.30 6.09
C THR A 506 23.30 21.79 7.15
N GLU A 507 22.48 20.88 7.65
CA GLU A 507 21.49 21.12 8.71
C GLU A 507 21.53 19.95 9.70
N ASN A 508 20.67 19.95 10.73
CA ASN A 508 20.46 18.79 11.61
C ASN A 508 21.75 18.16 12.18
N GLY A 509 22.62 19.01 12.74
CA GLY A 509 23.91 18.54 13.29
C GLY A 509 24.93 18.27 12.19
N GLY A 510 25.07 19.21 11.24
CA GLY A 510 26.16 19.25 10.27
C GLY A 510 25.99 18.31 9.09
N ARG A 511 24.77 17.88 8.79
CA ARG A 511 24.49 16.85 7.80
C ARG A 511 23.75 17.40 6.58
N LEU A 512 24.12 16.93 5.39
CA LEU A 512 23.40 17.19 4.15
C LEU A 512 23.27 15.89 3.37
N GLY A 513 22.04 15.54 2.98
CA GLY A 513 21.76 14.33 2.20
C GLY A 513 21.33 14.66 0.77
N PHE A 514 21.93 13.98 -0.21
CA PHE A 514 21.43 13.91 -1.57
C PHE A 514 20.89 12.50 -1.83
N ALA A 515 19.58 12.39 -2.06
CA ALA A 515 18.90 11.11 -2.30
C ALA A 515 18.53 10.93 -3.77
N ASN A 516 18.08 9.72 -4.13
CA ASN A 516 17.62 9.37 -5.48
C ASN A 516 18.67 9.63 -6.58
N LEU A 517 19.95 9.43 -6.24
CA LEU A 517 21.06 9.58 -7.17
C LEU A 517 21.19 8.30 -8.01
N PRO A 518 21.21 8.39 -9.35
CA PRO A 518 21.63 7.24 -10.16
C PRO A 518 23.00 6.73 -9.70
N ILE A 519 23.30 5.45 -9.93
CA ILE A 519 24.69 5.01 -9.75
C ILE A 519 25.60 5.75 -10.75
N GLY A 520 26.82 6.04 -10.33
CA GLY A 520 27.76 6.83 -11.11
C GLY A 520 28.77 7.58 -10.26
N THR A 521 29.61 8.36 -10.92
CA THR A 521 30.65 9.16 -10.28
C THR A 521 30.18 10.60 -10.06
N TYR A 522 30.42 11.10 -8.86
CA TYR A 522 30.00 12.39 -8.36
C TYR A 522 31.19 13.18 -7.82
N ARG A 523 31.09 14.51 -7.91
CA ARG A 523 32.00 15.47 -7.29
C ARG A 523 31.22 16.40 -6.39
N ILE A 524 31.68 16.58 -5.17
CA ILE A 524 31.15 17.52 -4.19
C ILE A 524 32.14 18.65 -4.02
N ASP A 525 31.68 19.87 -4.28
CA ASP A 525 32.46 21.09 -4.06
C ASP A 525 31.90 21.86 -2.86
N GLU A 526 32.75 22.11 -1.87
CA GLU A 526 32.47 22.90 -0.67
C GLU A 526 32.51 24.41 -1.00
N VAL A 527 31.50 25.15 -0.55
CA VAL A 527 31.47 26.62 -0.64
C VAL A 527 32.02 27.22 0.66
N MET A 528 33.25 27.73 0.61
CA MET A 528 33.93 28.29 1.78
C MET A 528 33.25 29.56 2.30
N GLN A 529 33.08 29.62 3.63
CA GLN A 529 32.64 30.83 4.33
C GLN A 529 33.84 31.69 4.74
N ARG A 530 33.64 33.02 4.79
CA ARG A 530 34.66 33.98 5.21
C ARG A 530 35.11 33.73 6.65
N GLY A 531 36.42 33.80 6.90
CA GLY A 531 37.01 33.61 8.23
C GLY A 531 37.20 32.13 8.63
N TRP A 532 36.76 31.20 7.78
CA TRP A 532 36.98 29.78 7.93
C TRP A 532 37.92 29.26 6.85
N TYR A 533 38.58 28.15 7.18
CA TYR A 533 39.61 27.53 6.36
C TYR A 533 39.37 26.02 6.34
N SER A 534 39.38 25.40 5.17
CA SER A 534 39.18 23.95 5.06
C SER A 534 40.39 23.18 5.61
N ALA A 535 40.12 22.23 6.49
CA ALA A 535 41.10 21.26 7.00
C ALA A 535 41.13 19.97 6.14
N THR A 536 40.20 19.85 5.20
CA THR A 536 40.07 18.72 4.29
C THR A 536 40.09 19.19 2.83
N ALA A 537 39.94 18.29 1.86
CA ALA A 537 39.83 18.71 0.47
C ALA A 537 38.48 19.42 0.23
N THR A 538 38.52 20.63 -0.34
CA THR A 538 37.32 21.41 -0.71
C THR A 538 36.55 20.83 -1.89
N SER A 539 37.13 19.87 -2.60
CA SER A 539 36.48 19.11 -3.67
C SER A 539 36.79 17.62 -3.49
N GLN A 540 35.76 16.79 -3.39
CA GLN A 540 35.89 15.35 -3.18
C GLN A 540 35.10 14.56 -4.24
N LEU A 541 35.66 13.44 -4.69
CA LEU A 541 35.04 12.53 -5.64
C LEU A 541 34.49 11.30 -4.92
N ILE A 542 33.32 10.82 -5.35
CA ILE A 542 32.76 9.55 -4.90
C ILE A 542 32.09 8.81 -6.06
N THR A 543 32.27 7.49 -6.14
CA THR A 543 31.55 6.66 -7.11
C THR A 543 30.53 5.82 -6.36
N LEU A 544 29.25 6.10 -6.61
CA LEU A 544 28.13 5.32 -6.10
C LEU A 544 27.91 4.14 -7.03
N THR A 545 27.89 2.94 -6.46
CA THR A 545 27.73 1.68 -7.18
C THR A 545 26.64 0.86 -6.51
N GLN A 546 26.30 -0.30 -7.07
CA GLN A 546 25.31 -1.19 -6.46
C GLN A 546 25.77 -1.76 -5.11
N THR A 547 27.07 -1.83 -4.85
CA THR A 547 27.63 -2.22 -3.55
C THR A 547 27.89 -1.03 -2.62
N VAL A 548 27.77 0.20 -3.14
CA VAL A 548 27.96 1.46 -2.39
C VAL A 548 26.76 2.37 -2.66
N GLN A 549 25.60 1.95 -2.17
CA GLN A 549 24.33 2.69 -2.34
C GLN A 549 24.15 3.82 -1.32
N GLN A 550 25.01 3.88 -0.30
CA GLN A 550 25.10 4.98 0.65
C GLN A 550 26.54 5.43 0.75
N GLY A 551 26.85 6.56 0.11
CA GLY A 551 28.15 7.21 0.25
C GLY A 551 28.16 8.14 1.47
N ASN A 552 29.31 8.25 2.14
CA ASN A 552 29.53 9.27 3.17
C ASN A 552 30.81 10.05 2.85
N LEU A 553 30.75 11.38 2.95
CA LEU A 553 31.91 12.26 2.80
C LEU A 553 32.02 13.18 4.01
N LEU A 554 33.25 13.34 4.50
CA LEU A 554 33.56 14.17 5.66
C LEU A 554 34.27 15.45 5.19
N PHE A 555 33.82 16.58 5.71
CA PHE A 555 34.43 17.88 5.48
C PHE A 555 34.69 18.56 6.82
N GLY A 556 35.95 18.85 7.12
CA GLY A 556 36.37 19.51 8.36
C GLY A 556 36.91 20.90 8.07
N ASN A 557 36.49 21.91 8.83
CA ASN A 557 37.03 23.27 8.73
C ASN A 557 37.46 23.82 10.08
N VAL A 558 38.41 24.75 10.03
CA VAL A 558 38.91 25.49 11.19
C VAL A 558 38.62 26.98 11.10
N ARG A 559 38.54 27.63 12.25
CA ARG A 559 38.82 29.05 12.41
C ARG A 559 40.21 29.20 13.03
N PRO A 560 41.08 30.04 12.48
CA PRO A 560 42.32 30.39 13.14
C PRO A 560 42.05 31.03 14.50
N GLY A 561 42.86 30.69 15.48
CA GLY A 561 42.80 31.28 16.81
C GLY A 561 43.80 32.43 17.00
N ARG A 562 43.91 32.86 18.25
CA ARG A 562 44.72 34.00 18.70
C ARG A 562 45.61 33.61 19.86
N LEU A 563 46.81 34.20 19.91
CA LEU A 563 47.70 34.18 21.06
C LEU A 563 47.89 35.60 21.59
N HIS A 564 47.55 35.83 22.85
CA HIS A 564 47.98 37.00 23.60
C HIS A 564 49.26 36.64 24.38
N LEU A 565 50.39 37.16 23.91
CA LEU A 565 51.70 36.87 24.48
C LEU A 565 52.16 38.05 25.32
N GLN A 566 52.33 37.82 26.62
CA GLN A 566 52.83 38.81 27.57
C GLN A 566 54.30 38.53 27.89
N LYS A 567 55.10 39.58 28.07
CA LYS A 567 56.50 39.50 28.44
C LYS A 567 56.74 40.24 29.75
N ARG A 568 57.34 39.54 30.70
CA ARG A 568 57.77 40.09 32.00
C ARG A 568 59.28 40.00 32.13
N TRP A 569 59.84 40.98 32.83
CA TRP A 569 61.26 41.12 33.11
C TRP A 569 61.43 41.33 34.61
N ILE A 570 62.22 40.49 35.27
CA ILE A 570 62.44 40.55 36.72
C ILE A 570 63.93 40.70 37.02
N ASP A 571 64.29 41.75 37.73
CA ASP A 571 65.65 41.95 38.25
C ASP A 571 65.62 41.95 39.79
N ALA A 572 66.43 41.11 40.41
CA ALA A 572 66.48 40.91 41.87
C ALA A 572 65.09 40.73 42.54
N GLY A 573 64.16 40.03 41.86
CA GLY A 573 62.80 39.78 42.35
C GLY A 573 61.80 40.92 42.13
N VAL A 574 62.20 42.00 41.44
CA VAL A 574 61.34 43.15 41.15
C VAL A 574 61.04 43.24 39.65
N PRO A 575 59.78 43.42 39.23
CA PRO A 575 59.44 43.70 37.83
C PRO A 575 60.10 44.98 37.33
N VAL A 576 60.74 44.92 36.16
CA VAL A 576 61.38 46.07 35.48
C VAL A 576 60.86 46.23 34.05
N PRO A 577 60.99 47.42 33.44
CA PRO A 577 60.62 47.61 32.03
C PRO A 577 61.46 46.75 31.08
N ALA A 578 60.92 46.48 29.89
CA ALA A 578 61.64 45.76 28.85
C ALA A 578 62.95 46.48 28.48
N PRO A 579 64.10 45.76 28.46
CA PRO A 579 65.39 46.37 28.14
C PRO A 579 65.54 46.71 26.65
N ALA A 580 64.92 45.91 25.77
CA ALA A 580 64.84 46.09 24.32
C ALA A 580 63.75 45.15 23.75
N PRO A 581 63.27 45.38 22.52
CA PRO A 581 62.44 44.40 21.83
C PRO A 581 63.17 43.08 21.65
N ILE A 582 62.45 41.96 21.70
CA ILE A 582 62.98 40.62 21.47
C ILE A 582 62.26 39.90 20.33
N THR A 583 62.94 38.92 19.77
CA THR A 583 62.33 37.98 18.80
C THR A 583 61.71 36.80 19.51
N VAL A 584 60.44 36.53 19.18
CA VAL A 584 59.71 35.32 19.54
C VAL A 584 59.29 34.57 18.27
N CYS A 585 59.42 33.25 18.28
CA CYS A 585 59.10 32.39 17.16
C CYS A 585 58.15 31.28 17.61
N LEU A 586 57.03 31.13 16.90
CA LEU A 586 56.01 30.12 17.13
C LEU A 586 56.24 28.93 16.20
N GLU A 587 56.34 27.74 16.77
CA GLU A 587 56.45 26.47 16.05
C GLU A 587 55.21 25.64 16.33
N ARG A 588 54.39 25.33 15.33
CA ARG A 588 53.27 24.39 15.50
C ARG A 588 53.83 22.97 15.53
N ILE A 589 53.54 22.21 16.59
CA ILE A 589 54.12 20.89 16.84
C ILE A 589 53.12 19.73 16.69
N GLY A 590 51.85 20.00 16.39
CA GLY A 590 50.82 19.01 16.10
C GLY A 590 49.43 19.45 16.57
N PRO A 591 48.43 18.55 16.60
CA PRO A 591 48.40 17.27 15.90
C PRO A 591 48.35 17.44 14.37
N GLY A 592 48.92 16.49 13.64
CA GLY A 592 48.98 16.51 12.18
C GLY A 592 49.77 17.68 11.58
N ALA A 593 49.89 17.70 10.25
CA ALA A 593 50.33 18.88 9.51
C ALA A 593 49.10 19.73 9.17
N PRO A 594 49.20 21.08 9.21
CA PRO A 594 48.08 21.93 8.82
C PRO A 594 47.74 21.69 7.34
N ALA A 595 46.46 21.52 7.04
CA ALA A 595 45.98 21.27 5.67
C ALA A 595 46.29 22.43 4.72
N GLN A 596 46.46 23.63 5.26
CA GLN A 596 46.91 24.81 4.53
C GLN A 596 47.75 25.71 5.43
N ILE A 597 48.65 26.47 4.81
CA ILE A 597 49.54 27.40 5.51
C ILE A 597 48.87 28.76 5.58
N VAL A 598 48.41 29.13 6.78
CA VAL A 598 47.91 30.48 7.09
C VAL A 598 49.01 31.23 7.83
N ALA A 599 49.40 32.40 7.32
CA ALA A 599 50.41 33.23 7.96
C ALA A 599 49.80 33.95 9.18
N PRO A 600 50.34 33.77 10.40
CA PRO A 600 49.93 34.54 11.57
C PRO A 600 50.26 36.01 11.38
N VAL A 601 49.48 36.89 12.01
CA VAL A 601 49.60 38.35 11.87
C VAL A 601 49.57 39.05 13.22
N VAL A 602 50.24 40.21 13.30
CA VAL A 602 50.04 41.21 14.35
C VAL A 602 49.33 42.41 13.71
N GLY A 603 48.04 42.57 14.02
CA GLY A 603 47.19 43.50 13.27
C GLY A 603 47.09 43.10 11.79
N GLU A 604 47.66 43.89 10.89
CA GLU A 604 47.73 43.59 9.46
C GLU A 604 49.11 43.11 8.99
N VAL A 605 50.10 43.05 9.90
CA VAL A 605 51.49 42.72 9.56
C VAL A 605 51.71 41.21 9.74
N PRO A 606 52.06 40.47 8.67
CA PRO A 606 52.42 39.05 8.80
C PRO A 606 53.71 38.85 9.59
N LEU A 607 53.78 37.76 10.35
CA LEU A 607 55.03 37.31 10.96
C LEU A 607 56.00 36.81 9.88
N ASP A 608 57.29 36.94 10.15
CA ASP A 608 58.34 36.43 9.26
C ASP A 608 58.45 34.90 9.38
N ARG A 609 58.54 34.22 8.24
CA ARG A 609 58.73 32.77 8.22
C ARG A 609 60.21 32.42 8.28
N VAL A 610 60.64 31.74 9.33
CA VAL A 610 62.01 31.26 9.53
C VAL A 610 61.98 29.73 9.71
N GLY A 611 62.23 28.99 8.64
CA GLY A 611 62.04 27.54 8.61
C GLY A 611 60.56 27.17 8.81
N GLU A 612 60.28 26.32 9.80
CA GLU A 612 58.92 25.93 10.21
C GLU A 612 58.33 26.84 11.30
N ARG A 613 58.96 27.98 11.58
CA ARG A 613 58.53 28.91 12.63
C ARG A 613 58.05 30.24 12.06
N TRP A 614 57.10 30.84 12.76
CA TRP A 614 56.63 32.20 12.52
C TRP A 614 57.18 33.12 13.59
N CYS A 615 57.96 34.13 13.20
CA CYS A 615 58.72 34.98 14.10
C CYS A 615 58.21 36.42 14.10
N TRP A 616 58.15 37.01 15.30
CA TRP A 616 57.88 38.42 15.55
C TRP A 616 59.07 39.02 16.31
N ASP A 617 59.70 40.06 15.76
CA ASP A 617 60.94 40.64 16.30
C ASP A 617 60.73 41.93 17.13
N GLN A 618 59.49 42.39 17.26
CA GLN A 618 59.13 43.63 17.97
C GLN A 618 58.41 43.36 19.32
N LEU A 619 58.65 42.24 20.01
CA LEU A 619 58.01 41.99 21.31
C LEU A 619 58.67 42.83 22.42
N LEU A 620 57.93 43.75 23.03
CA LEU A 620 58.36 44.54 24.19
C LEU A 620 57.70 44.05 25.49
N ASP A 621 56.43 44.39 25.69
CA ASP A 621 55.65 44.07 26.90
C ASP A 621 54.54 43.05 26.59
N GLU A 622 53.83 43.22 25.48
CA GLU A 622 52.82 42.25 25.01
C GLU A 622 52.64 42.34 23.49
N VAL A 623 52.14 41.26 22.89
CA VAL A 623 51.71 41.22 21.49
C VAL A 623 50.52 40.29 21.35
N THR A 624 49.59 40.66 20.47
CA THR A 624 48.50 39.78 20.05
C THR A 624 48.79 39.27 18.65
N ILE A 625 48.91 37.95 18.52
CA ILE A 625 49.15 37.26 17.26
C ILE A 625 47.84 36.56 16.86
N ASP A 626 47.25 37.02 15.76
CA ASP A 626 46.05 36.47 15.14
C ASP A 626 46.39 35.46 14.03
N GLN A 627 45.38 34.78 13.50
CA GLN A 627 45.48 33.86 12.35
C GLN A 627 46.36 32.62 12.62
N LEU A 628 46.41 32.13 13.86
CA LEU A 628 47.11 30.90 14.19
C LEU A 628 46.25 29.67 13.86
N TRP A 629 46.76 28.75 13.04
CA TRP A 629 46.09 27.47 12.78
C TRP A 629 45.88 26.70 14.09
N PRO A 630 44.74 26.02 14.34
CA PRO A 630 44.56 25.26 15.57
C PRO A 630 45.63 24.19 15.77
N GLY A 631 45.96 23.87 17.01
CA GLY A 631 46.99 22.89 17.36
C GLY A 631 47.82 23.31 18.56
N GLU A 632 48.85 22.53 18.82
CA GLU A 632 49.82 22.73 19.87
C GLU A 632 51.03 23.50 19.31
N TYR A 633 51.50 24.48 20.08
CA TYR A 633 52.56 25.41 19.69
C TYR A 633 53.64 25.46 20.75
N ARG A 634 54.89 25.50 20.29
CA ARG A 634 56.07 25.79 21.11
C ARG A 634 56.55 27.21 20.82
N ILE A 635 56.86 27.96 21.88
CA ILE A 635 57.32 29.34 21.80
C ILE A 635 58.82 29.40 22.06
N TRP A 636 59.57 29.84 21.07
CA TRP A 636 61.00 30.10 21.16
C TRP A 636 61.23 31.59 21.34
N GLU A 637 62.08 31.98 22.30
CA GLU A 637 62.50 33.37 22.46
C GLU A 637 64.01 33.52 22.30
N VAL A 638 64.42 34.65 21.71
CA VAL A 638 65.82 35.05 21.66
C VAL A 638 66.12 35.92 22.89
N VAL A 639 66.75 35.31 23.89
CA VAL A 639 67.02 35.95 25.19
C VAL A 639 68.20 36.93 25.09
N PRO A 640 68.07 38.19 25.53
CA PRO A 640 69.18 39.14 25.55
C PRO A 640 70.31 38.73 26.51
N PRO A 641 71.56 39.13 26.25
CA PRO A 641 72.69 38.86 27.15
C PRO A 641 72.43 39.33 28.58
N GLY A 642 72.76 38.49 29.57
CA GLY A 642 72.57 38.78 30.99
C GLY A 642 71.17 38.52 31.53
N TRP A 643 70.25 38.02 30.70
CA TRP A 643 68.92 37.55 31.08
C TRP A 643 68.81 36.03 30.89
N PHE A 644 67.94 35.41 31.65
CA PHE A 644 67.63 33.98 31.56
C PHE A 644 66.11 33.82 31.41
N GLY A 645 65.67 33.17 30.33
CA GLY A 645 64.29 32.75 30.13
C GLY A 645 64.00 31.41 30.81
N ALA A 646 62.86 30.81 30.46
CA ALA A 646 62.50 29.47 30.90
C ALA A 646 63.54 28.42 30.45
N ASP A 647 63.78 27.41 31.30
CA ASP A 647 64.71 26.31 30.99
C ASP A 647 64.22 25.44 29.81
N GLU A 648 62.90 25.37 29.62
CA GLU A 648 62.27 24.74 28.46
C GLU A 648 61.33 25.74 27.74
N PRO A 649 61.28 25.73 26.40
CA PRO A 649 60.34 26.53 25.63
C PRO A 649 58.89 26.26 26.03
N PRO A 650 58.11 27.30 26.41
CA PRO A 650 56.70 27.12 26.76
C PRO A 650 55.87 26.54 25.62
N VAL A 651 54.90 25.71 25.98
CA VAL A 651 53.97 25.08 25.04
C VAL A 651 52.53 25.48 25.40
N PHE A 652 51.71 25.72 24.38
CA PHE A 652 50.29 25.98 24.56
C PHE A 652 49.47 25.28 23.48
N ARG A 653 48.20 24.99 23.79
CA ARG A 653 47.24 24.43 22.84
C ARG A 653 46.24 25.49 22.44
N LEU A 654 45.96 25.55 21.14
CA LEU A 654 44.95 26.39 20.53
C LEU A 654 43.90 25.49 19.87
N VAL A 655 42.62 25.77 20.10
CA VAL A 655 41.54 25.12 19.37
C VAL A 655 40.99 26.06 18.29
N SER A 656 40.22 25.53 17.34
CA SER A 656 39.51 26.33 16.33
C SER A 656 38.77 27.52 16.94
N GLY A 657 39.11 28.73 16.47
CA GLY A 657 38.57 30.01 16.92
C GLY A 657 38.93 30.39 18.36
N GLY A 658 39.81 29.63 19.01
CA GLY A 658 40.19 29.81 20.40
C GLY A 658 41.19 30.94 20.61
N GLU A 659 41.36 31.32 21.87
CA GLU A 659 42.38 32.26 22.32
C GLU A 659 43.24 31.59 23.40
N ALA A 660 44.54 31.80 23.31
CA ALA A 660 45.51 31.38 24.31
C ALA A 660 46.21 32.62 24.87
N SER A 661 46.55 32.59 26.16
CA SER A 661 47.37 33.62 26.79
C SER A 661 48.59 32.97 27.40
N VAL A 662 49.78 33.45 27.04
CA VAL A 662 51.05 32.94 27.57
C VAL A 662 51.88 34.10 28.08
N THR A 663 52.45 33.94 29.27
CA THR A 663 53.39 34.91 29.84
C THR A 663 54.79 34.33 29.82
N LEU A 664 55.69 34.99 29.10
CA LEU A 664 57.12 34.73 29.12
C LEU A 664 57.77 35.60 30.20
N GLU A 665 58.63 35.02 31.02
CA GLU A 665 59.31 35.72 32.10
C GLU A 665 60.81 35.49 32.01
N ASN A 666 61.60 36.58 32.01
CA ASN A 666 63.05 36.48 32.04
C ASN A 666 63.58 37.14 33.30
N VAL A 667 64.56 36.50 33.92
CA VAL A 667 65.19 36.94 35.17
C VAL A 667 66.66 37.27 34.94
N ARG A 668 67.19 38.28 35.62
CA ARG A 668 68.61 38.67 35.52
C ARG A 668 69.53 37.87 36.45
N GLN A 669 68.97 37.26 37.50
CA GLN A 669 69.68 36.42 38.46
C GLN A 669 68.82 35.18 38.73
N ARG A 670 69.34 33.98 38.45
CA ARG A 670 68.69 32.75 38.93
C ARG A 670 68.80 32.74 40.46
N PRO A 671 67.72 32.50 41.23
CA PRO A 671 67.86 32.15 42.63
C PRO A 671 68.85 30.96 42.72
N ALA A 672 69.81 31.02 43.65
CA ALA A 672 70.65 29.86 43.92
C ALA A 672 69.73 28.66 44.24
N LEU A 673 69.89 27.55 43.51
CA LEU A 673 69.22 26.28 43.80
C LEU A 673 69.37 25.97 45.29
N ALA A 674 68.26 25.90 46.02
CA ALA A 674 68.22 25.46 47.41
C ALA A 674 68.16 23.93 47.49
#